data_AF-A0A5B8MDK7-F1
#
_entry.id   AF-A0A5B8MDK7-F1
#
_cell.length_a   1.000
_cell.length_b   1.000
_cell.length_c   1.000
_cell.angle_alpha   90.00
_cell.angle_beta   90.00
_cell.angle_gamma   90.00
#
_symmetry.space_group_name_H-M   'P 1'
#
loop_
_entity.id
_entity.type
_entity.pdbx_description
1 polymer ?
#
loop_
_entity_poly.entity_id
_entity_poly.type
_entity_poly.pdbx_seq_one_letter_code
_entity_poly.pdbx_strand_id
1 'polypeptide(L)'
;MAEETTRCFRGCCASRSVRLDVGMAEITGCSEVIAKGAASKVKRGLYRDVEVAVKFPSLPTTDDLNRFHKELGIHLEFTGRGRGCRHIVPLVGARAHPPHYVTLTPLARCNLAQLVHEAPGGGREGAGALGLLGLGLQIARGVESLHGRGYVHRDLKPANVLITADGEAQLTDFQLTEKESELVDLFSSSEARLSNSGKKPSGGFHKKLLVGTLEYMAPEILTKTSHTRESDVYSLGILLNELFTGVFPFSDCSKERPGCHTVLELGYGHQELKAAVVSEGLRPTMLEAKKGSEEGDEEEAQLVSRLNGLLAACWSLNAQERPAIGEVCATLESILFDYSGTASGAGSVEGSGSEATAVLMDLDVEQEGVVDGRPLGGTAIDEDLVLGSRGEEDSRIAESLCFSGGALKLNAGSFQTIGGRDSQEDRIVQSSPSPYFEGLGVHLLAVFDGHRGSEASEYCARHVEKVLTRCLREAALGKSGDSLDSKKGLPRQALERAFQVLDESFFEAHEGCNAGATSLVCLVCESKVFVANCGDCRCIVGGPAGVRELSRDHTTASEGERERVMASKGGALRFQVDAWRIGSCGLQVTRSIGDADVKPLGVISVPEVVEHDLREGDDFICLASDGLWDVVSSEEVAGMVRDTVKNPSMVAQRLGLEACSRGSRDNISVLVAFTKQGLGSHEKIFEGGREKHGFTQTFYGSR
;
A
#
# COMPACT_ATOMS: atom_id res chain seq x y z
N MET A 1 8.34 43.69 -7.01
CA MET A 1 7.33 42.79 -6.42
C MET A 1 6.52 42.25 -7.59
N ALA A 2 6.60 40.95 -7.87
CA ALA A 2 5.75 40.34 -8.89
C ALA A 2 4.30 40.37 -8.39
N GLU A 3 3.35 40.77 -9.23
CA GLU A 3 1.92 40.75 -8.88
C GLU A 3 1.50 39.31 -8.57
N GLU A 4 0.95 39.07 -7.37
CA GLU A 4 0.36 37.77 -7.01
C GLU A 4 -0.81 37.48 -7.96
N THR A 5 -0.74 36.39 -8.73
CA THR A 5 -1.76 36.04 -9.71
C THR A 5 -2.70 34.96 -9.19
N THR A 6 -4.00 35.22 -9.31
CA THR A 6 -5.06 34.25 -9.03
C THR A 6 -5.57 33.56 -10.29
N ARG A 7 -4.76 33.57 -11.37
CA ARG A 7 -5.06 32.96 -12.66
C ARG A 7 -3.95 31.99 -13.04
N CYS A 8 -4.32 30.89 -13.68
CA CYS A 8 -3.33 29.95 -14.22
C CYS A 8 -2.68 30.49 -15.51
N PHE A 9 -1.56 29.89 -15.92
CA PHE A 9 -0.81 30.26 -17.13
C PHE A 9 -1.66 30.29 -18.40
N ARG A 10 -2.62 29.38 -18.52
CA ARG A 10 -3.51 29.26 -19.69
C ARG A 10 -4.73 30.18 -19.63
N GLY A 11 -4.96 30.87 -18.52
CA GLY A 11 -6.15 31.69 -18.30
C GLY A 11 -7.47 30.92 -18.15
N CYS A 12 -7.47 29.58 -18.16
CA CYS A 12 -8.67 28.76 -18.03
C CYS A 12 -9.13 28.52 -16.58
N CYS A 13 -8.25 28.71 -15.60
CA CYS A 13 -8.56 28.61 -14.17
C CYS A 13 -8.36 29.98 -13.52
N ALA A 14 -9.32 30.40 -12.69
CA ALA A 14 -9.22 31.63 -11.93
C ALA A 14 -9.83 31.46 -10.54
N SER A 15 -9.22 32.12 -9.55
CA SER A 15 -9.72 32.18 -8.18
C SER A 15 -9.87 33.63 -7.71
N ARG A 16 -10.70 33.83 -6.69
CA ARG A 16 -10.82 35.13 -5.99
C ARG A 16 -9.98 35.19 -4.72
N SER A 17 -9.57 34.03 -4.18
CA SER A 17 -8.93 33.94 -2.86
C SER A 17 -7.71 33.01 -2.82
N VAL A 18 -7.53 32.14 -3.81
CA VAL A 18 -6.42 31.19 -3.89
C VAL A 18 -5.38 31.69 -4.89
N ARG A 19 -4.12 31.81 -4.47
CA ARG A 19 -3.01 32.10 -5.38
C ARG A 19 -2.73 30.89 -6.27
N LEU A 20 -2.59 31.12 -7.57
CA LEU A 20 -2.34 30.07 -8.56
C LEU A 20 -0.91 30.09 -9.11
N ASP A 21 -0.05 30.93 -8.57
CA ASP A 21 1.36 31.12 -8.97
C ASP A 21 2.37 30.94 -7.85
N VAL A 22 1.99 30.19 -6.79
CA VAL A 22 2.85 29.96 -5.62
C VAL A 22 4.26 29.56 -6.08
N GLY A 23 5.26 30.29 -5.61
CA GLY A 23 6.67 30.02 -5.90
C GLY A 23 7.14 28.74 -5.22
N MET A 24 7.91 27.89 -5.92
CA MET A 24 8.46 26.68 -5.29
C MET A 24 9.37 26.99 -4.09
N ALA A 25 10.02 28.15 -4.08
CA ALA A 25 10.83 28.63 -2.95
C ALA A 25 9.97 29.12 -1.76
N GLU A 26 8.68 29.40 -1.96
CA GLU A 26 7.74 29.73 -0.88
C GLU A 26 7.27 28.47 -0.13
N ILE A 27 7.56 27.28 -0.68
CA ILE A 27 7.21 25.97 -0.11
C ILE A 27 8.49 25.37 0.49
N THR A 28 8.55 25.25 1.81
CA THR A 28 9.72 24.71 2.52
C THR A 28 9.43 23.29 3.05
N GLY A 29 10.46 22.56 3.49
CA GLY A 29 10.27 21.22 4.09
C GLY A 29 9.77 20.13 3.13
N CYS A 30 9.87 20.32 1.81
CA CYS A 30 9.25 19.43 0.81
C CYS A 30 10.08 18.18 0.44
N SER A 31 10.57 17.44 1.45
CA SER A 31 11.39 16.23 1.28
C SER A 31 10.58 14.94 1.45
N GLU A 32 9.76 14.87 2.50
CA GLU A 32 9.00 13.70 2.90
C GLU A 32 7.85 13.39 1.91
N VAL A 33 7.74 12.12 1.51
CA VAL A 33 6.68 11.64 0.61
C VAL A 33 5.61 10.98 1.44
N ILE A 34 4.42 11.58 1.49
CA ILE A 34 3.30 11.06 2.29
C ILE A 34 2.36 10.19 1.46
N ALA A 35 2.35 10.34 0.14
CA ALA A 35 1.61 9.45 -0.76
C ALA A 35 2.21 9.40 -2.16
N LYS A 36 2.10 8.25 -2.84
CA LYS A 36 2.53 8.08 -4.24
C LYS A 36 1.49 7.28 -5.01
N GLY A 37 0.84 7.93 -5.98
CA GLY A 37 -0.08 7.30 -6.93
C GLY A 37 0.52 7.20 -8.33
N ALA A 38 -0.20 6.56 -9.24
CA ALA A 38 0.21 6.41 -10.64
C ALA A 38 0.34 7.75 -11.39
N ALA A 39 -0.47 8.75 -11.02
CA ALA A 39 -0.56 10.05 -11.70
C ALA A 39 0.00 11.23 -10.89
N SER A 40 0.34 11.04 -9.61
CA SER A 40 0.85 12.12 -8.76
C SER A 40 1.64 11.61 -7.56
N LYS A 41 2.54 12.46 -7.05
CA LYS A 41 3.26 12.26 -5.79
C LYS A 41 2.88 13.37 -4.82
N VAL A 42 2.51 13.03 -3.58
CA VAL A 42 2.18 14.01 -2.54
C VAL A 42 3.31 14.04 -1.52
N LYS A 43 3.72 15.25 -1.14
CA LYS A 43 4.75 15.48 -0.15
C LYS A 43 4.24 16.36 0.98
N ARG A 44 4.76 16.19 2.18
CA ARG A 44 4.61 17.16 3.26
C ARG A 44 5.40 18.42 2.92
N GLY A 45 4.93 19.59 3.32
CA GLY A 45 5.68 20.84 3.21
C GLY A 45 5.06 21.92 4.09
N LEU A 46 5.72 23.08 4.14
CA LEU A 46 5.22 24.28 4.81
C LEU A 46 5.03 25.40 3.80
N TYR A 47 3.88 26.07 3.85
CA TYR A 47 3.57 27.25 3.05
C TYR A 47 2.88 28.29 3.93
N ARG A 48 3.47 29.48 4.06
CA ARG A 48 3.03 30.55 4.97
C ARG A 48 2.84 30.07 6.42
N ASP A 49 3.82 29.32 6.91
CA ASP A 49 3.86 28.74 8.26
C ASP A 49 2.73 27.75 8.58
N VAL A 50 2.02 27.27 7.55
CA VAL A 50 0.99 26.22 7.66
C VAL A 50 1.49 24.94 6.99
N GLU A 51 1.28 23.81 7.67
CA GLU A 51 1.55 22.50 7.10
C GLU A 51 0.59 22.18 5.96
N VAL A 52 1.16 21.79 4.83
CA VAL A 52 0.43 21.51 3.60
C VAL A 52 0.84 20.17 2.99
N ALA A 53 -0.14 19.51 2.38
CA ALA A 53 0.11 18.44 1.44
C ALA A 53 0.32 19.06 0.04
N VAL A 54 1.52 18.85 -0.51
CA VAL A 54 1.94 19.37 -1.81
C VAL A 54 1.83 18.26 -2.84
N LYS A 55 0.81 18.31 -3.70
CA LYS A 55 0.57 17.32 -4.76
C LYS A 55 1.34 17.73 -6.03
N PHE A 56 2.26 16.87 -6.45
CA PHE A 56 3.04 16.94 -7.68
C PHE A 56 2.43 16.01 -8.74
N PRO A 57 1.65 16.52 -9.70
CA PRO A 57 1.13 15.72 -10.80
C PRO A 57 2.26 15.31 -11.77
N SER A 58 2.11 14.12 -12.37
CA SER A 58 2.91 13.66 -13.50
C SER A 58 2.27 14.17 -14.78
N LEU A 59 2.94 15.09 -15.49
CA LEU A 59 2.39 15.79 -16.66
C LEU A 59 3.24 15.57 -17.94
N PRO A 60 3.44 14.33 -18.41
CA PRO A 60 4.25 14.06 -19.60
C PRO A 60 3.59 14.51 -20.91
N THR A 61 2.25 14.60 -20.95
CA THR A 61 1.50 14.95 -22.18
C THR A 61 0.62 16.19 -21.99
N THR A 62 0.20 16.79 -23.11
CA THR A 62 -0.78 17.89 -23.12
C THR A 62 -2.12 17.46 -22.50
N ASP A 63 -2.50 16.19 -22.65
CA ASP A 63 -3.73 15.64 -22.07
C ASP A 63 -3.65 15.56 -20.54
N ASP A 64 -2.50 15.20 -19.98
CA ASP A 64 -2.26 15.25 -18.52
C ASP A 64 -2.40 16.68 -18.01
N LEU A 65 -1.82 17.64 -18.72
CA LEU A 65 -1.91 19.05 -18.37
C LEU A 65 -3.36 19.58 -18.48
N ASN A 66 -4.13 19.10 -19.47
CA ASN A 66 -5.56 19.40 -19.58
C ASN A 66 -6.34 18.85 -18.37
N ARG A 67 -6.05 17.60 -17.96
CA ARG A 67 -6.65 16.98 -16.76
C ARG A 67 -6.32 17.76 -15.50
N PHE A 68 -5.07 18.17 -15.31
CA PHE A 68 -4.66 18.99 -14.16
C PHE A 68 -5.44 20.31 -14.08
N HIS A 69 -5.58 21.04 -15.20
CA HIS A 69 -6.33 22.30 -15.20
C HIS A 69 -7.83 22.08 -14.97
N LYS A 70 -8.38 20.96 -15.43
CA LYS A 70 -9.76 20.57 -15.15
C LYS A 70 -9.97 20.29 -13.66
N GLU A 71 -9.14 19.42 -13.08
CA GLU A 71 -9.15 19.11 -11.64
C GLU A 71 -9.01 20.38 -10.80
N LEU A 72 -8.03 21.24 -11.12
CA LEU A 72 -7.83 22.52 -10.45
C LEU A 72 -9.08 23.41 -10.55
N GLY A 73 -9.71 23.47 -11.73
CA GLY A 73 -10.94 24.24 -11.93
C GLY A 73 -12.07 23.77 -11.02
N ILE A 74 -12.31 22.46 -10.96
CA ILE A 74 -13.33 21.84 -10.09
C ILE A 74 -13.01 22.13 -8.62
N HIS A 75 -11.77 21.88 -8.19
CA HIS A 75 -11.35 22.06 -6.79
C HIS A 75 -11.46 23.53 -6.34
N LEU A 76 -11.20 24.48 -7.24
CA LEU A 76 -11.39 25.90 -6.99
C LEU A 76 -12.86 26.30 -6.81
N GLU A 77 -13.82 25.57 -7.38
CA GLU A 77 -15.23 25.86 -7.13
C GLU A 77 -15.57 25.66 -5.65
N PHE A 78 -15.03 24.62 -5.04
CA PHE A 78 -15.25 24.25 -3.64
C PHE A 78 -14.33 24.99 -2.66
N THR A 79 -13.51 25.92 -3.14
CA THR A 79 -12.58 26.68 -2.31
C THR A 79 -12.93 28.18 -2.27
N GLY A 80 -12.93 28.78 -1.08
CA GLY A 80 -13.04 30.23 -0.88
C GLY A 80 -14.16 30.68 0.07
N ARG A 81 -14.09 31.94 0.53
CA ARG A 81 -15.06 32.53 1.48
C ARG A 81 -16.49 32.46 0.90
N GLY A 82 -17.38 31.74 1.58
CA GLY A 82 -18.80 31.56 1.20
C GLY A 82 -19.05 30.51 0.10
N ARG A 83 -18.00 29.84 -0.40
CA ARG A 83 -18.10 28.71 -1.35
C ARG A 83 -17.46 27.42 -0.84
N GLY A 84 -16.76 27.47 0.30
CA GLY A 84 -16.22 26.29 0.96
C GLY A 84 -17.33 25.35 1.45
N CYS A 85 -17.17 24.07 1.20
CA CYS A 85 -17.89 23.03 1.92
C CYS A 85 -16.96 22.50 3.02
N ARG A 86 -17.44 22.40 4.26
CA ARG A 86 -16.67 21.89 5.40
C ARG A 86 -16.11 20.47 5.15
N HIS A 87 -16.81 19.68 4.34
CA HIS A 87 -16.52 18.27 4.06
C HIS A 87 -15.88 18.05 2.68
N ILE A 88 -15.32 19.09 2.07
CA ILE A 88 -14.48 19.02 0.86
C ILE A 88 -13.17 19.71 1.17
N VAL A 89 -12.04 19.06 0.91
CA VAL A 89 -10.72 19.60 1.22
C VAL A 89 -10.51 20.92 0.46
N PRO A 90 -10.18 22.04 1.12
CA PRO A 90 -9.95 23.31 0.43
C PRO A 90 -8.55 23.39 -0.19
N LEU A 91 -8.39 24.22 -1.23
CA LEU A 91 -7.06 24.65 -1.70
C LEU A 91 -6.51 25.80 -0.86
N VAL A 92 -5.28 25.64 -0.37
CA VAL A 92 -4.52 26.72 0.28
C VAL A 92 -3.76 27.53 -0.78
N GLY A 93 -3.33 26.87 -1.84
CA GLY A 93 -2.59 27.47 -2.95
C GLY A 93 -2.43 26.50 -4.10
N ALA A 94 -1.96 27.01 -5.23
CA ALA A 94 -1.51 26.17 -6.34
C ALA A 94 -0.39 26.89 -7.10
N ARG A 95 0.40 26.11 -7.83
CA ARG A 95 1.21 26.59 -8.92
C ARG A 95 0.68 25.98 -10.20
N ALA A 96 0.08 26.81 -11.05
CA ALA A 96 -0.44 26.41 -12.35
C ALA A 96 0.31 27.12 -13.49
N HIS A 97 1.64 27.22 -13.34
CA HIS A 97 2.56 27.94 -14.22
C HIS A 97 3.87 27.17 -14.44
N PRO A 98 4.38 27.08 -15.68
CA PRO A 98 5.68 26.47 -15.96
C PRO A 98 6.84 27.02 -15.09
N PRO A 99 7.88 26.23 -14.82
CA PRO A 99 8.06 24.82 -15.21
C PRO A 99 7.42 23.81 -14.24
N HIS A 100 6.87 24.25 -13.11
CA HIS A 100 6.36 23.39 -12.05
C HIS A 100 4.86 23.54 -11.86
N TYR A 101 4.14 22.42 -11.76
CA TYR A 101 2.72 22.41 -11.45
C TYR A 101 2.52 21.71 -10.11
N VAL A 102 1.80 22.33 -9.18
CA VAL A 102 1.45 21.73 -7.88
C VAL A 102 0.11 22.26 -7.37
N THR A 103 -0.57 21.48 -6.56
CA THR A 103 -1.69 21.94 -5.71
C THR A 103 -1.31 21.76 -4.24
N LEU A 104 -1.77 22.68 -3.40
CA LEU A 104 -1.50 22.70 -1.97
C LEU A 104 -2.84 22.64 -1.23
N THR A 105 -3.01 21.61 -0.41
CA THR A 105 -4.13 21.47 0.53
C THR A 105 -3.59 21.48 1.96
N PRO A 106 -4.42 21.71 2.99
CA PRO A 106 -4.01 21.50 4.37
C PRO A 106 -3.52 20.05 4.54
N LEU A 107 -2.51 19.85 5.40
CA LEU A 107 -2.08 18.51 5.77
C LEU A 107 -3.16 17.84 6.62
N ALA A 108 -3.63 16.68 6.18
CA ALA A 108 -4.55 15.83 6.95
C ALA A 108 -3.76 14.88 7.86
N ARG A 109 -4.42 14.35 8.91
CA ARG A 109 -3.84 13.36 9.82
C ARG A 109 -3.56 12.05 9.09
N CYS A 110 -4.57 11.54 8.39
CA CYS A 110 -4.51 10.34 7.57
C CYS A 110 -5.67 10.33 6.57
N ASN A 111 -5.73 9.33 5.69
CA ASN A 111 -6.96 9.03 4.94
C ASN A 111 -7.82 7.98 5.69
N LEU A 112 -9.08 7.84 5.28
CA LEU A 112 -10.01 6.94 5.96
C LEU A 112 -9.61 5.47 5.85
N ALA A 113 -9.00 5.02 4.76
CA ALA A 113 -8.50 3.63 4.66
C ALA A 113 -7.47 3.35 5.75
N GLN A 114 -6.54 4.27 5.97
CA GLN A 114 -5.53 4.15 7.04
C GLN A 114 -6.17 4.18 8.43
N LEU A 115 -7.17 5.04 8.64
CA LEU A 115 -7.89 5.09 9.91
C LEU A 115 -8.60 3.76 10.22
N VAL A 116 -9.25 3.17 9.22
CA VAL A 116 -10.04 1.94 9.38
C VAL A 116 -9.14 0.70 9.50
N HIS A 117 -8.06 0.61 8.71
CA HIS A 117 -7.29 -0.63 8.53
C HIS A 117 -5.87 -0.61 9.12
N GLU A 118 -5.24 0.55 9.33
CA GLU A 118 -3.80 0.64 9.67
C GLU A 118 -3.54 1.18 11.10
N ALA A 119 -4.55 1.69 11.80
CA ALA A 119 -4.37 2.23 13.15
C ALA A 119 -4.14 1.11 14.19
N PRO A 120 -3.15 1.24 15.11
CA PRO A 120 -2.90 0.26 16.17
C PRO A 120 -4.15 0.05 17.03
N GLY A 121 -4.60 -1.20 17.17
CA GLY A 121 -5.88 -1.54 17.84
C GLY A 121 -7.13 -1.43 16.96
N GLY A 122 -6.98 -1.14 15.66
CA GLY A 122 -8.07 -0.88 14.73
C GLY A 122 -8.79 0.42 15.12
N GLY A 123 -8.55 1.52 14.41
CA GLY A 123 -9.04 2.87 14.76
C GLY A 123 -10.56 3.00 14.95
N ARG A 124 -11.31 1.95 14.60
CA ARG A 124 -12.73 1.74 14.88
C ARG A 124 -13.06 1.50 16.37
N GLU A 125 -12.19 0.85 17.15
CA GLU A 125 -12.43 0.57 18.58
C GLU A 125 -12.37 1.86 19.42
N GLY A 126 -11.54 2.82 19.03
CA GLY A 126 -11.39 4.11 19.72
C GLY A 126 -12.47 5.15 19.41
N ALA A 127 -13.12 5.09 18.23
CA ALA A 127 -14.10 6.09 17.80
C ALA A 127 -15.54 5.85 18.33
N GLY A 128 -15.86 4.60 18.70
CA GLY A 128 -17.22 4.18 19.06
C GLY A 128 -18.24 4.32 17.91
N ALA A 129 -19.46 3.80 18.11
CA ALA A 129 -20.50 3.84 17.08
C ALA A 129 -20.91 5.28 16.69
N LEU A 130 -20.97 6.20 17.67
CA LEU A 130 -21.28 7.61 17.45
C LEU A 130 -20.25 8.32 16.56
N GLY A 131 -18.96 8.07 16.79
CA GLY A 131 -17.88 8.65 15.98
C GLY A 131 -17.94 8.18 14.52
N LEU A 132 -18.17 6.88 14.30
CA LEU A 132 -18.31 6.32 12.95
C LEU A 132 -19.54 6.85 12.22
N LEU A 133 -20.68 6.99 12.91
CA LEU A 133 -21.89 7.60 12.36
C LEU A 133 -21.64 9.07 11.97
N GLY A 134 -20.94 9.81 12.83
CA GLY A 134 -20.51 11.18 12.57
C GLY A 134 -19.66 11.27 11.30
N LEU A 135 -18.62 10.44 11.17
CA LEU A 135 -17.79 10.38 9.98
C LEU A 135 -18.61 10.02 8.72
N GLY A 136 -19.48 9.02 8.79
CA GLY A 136 -20.34 8.62 7.69
C GLY A 136 -21.24 9.76 7.19
N LEU A 137 -21.84 10.52 8.12
CA LEU A 137 -22.64 11.69 7.79
C LEU A 137 -21.81 12.81 7.15
N GLN A 138 -20.62 13.09 7.67
CA GLN A 138 -19.74 14.12 7.11
C GLN A 138 -19.33 13.79 5.67
N ILE A 139 -19.02 12.52 5.39
CA ILE A 139 -18.72 12.04 4.04
C ILE A 139 -19.93 12.22 3.13
N ALA A 140 -21.13 11.82 3.57
CA ALA A 140 -22.37 11.98 2.81
C ALA A 140 -22.68 13.46 2.48
N ARG A 141 -22.47 14.39 3.43
CA ARG A 141 -22.59 15.84 3.21
C ARG A 141 -21.57 16.40 2.22
N GLY A 142 -20.36 15.81 2.19
CA GLY A 142 -19.36 16.10 1.17
C GLY A 142 -19.86 15.73 -0.24
N VAL A 143 -20.45 14.54 -0.39
CA VAL A 143 -21.04 14.07 -1.66
C VAL A 143 -22.24 14.94 -2.04
N GLU A 144 -23.12 15.27 -1.10
CA GLU A 144 -24.27 16.15 -1.32
C GLU A 144 -23.83 17.52 -1.85
N SER A 145 -22.77 18.09 -1.28
CA SER A 145 -22.24 19.37 -1.72
C SER A 145 -21.67 19.32 -3.14
N LEU A 146 -21.08 18.19 -3.52
CA LEU A 146 -20.54 17.95 -4.86
C LEU A 146 -21.70 17.79 -5.88
N HIS A 147 -22.70 16.98 -5.56
CA HIS A 147 -23.91 16.78 -6.37
C HIS A 147 -24.76 18.04 -6.50
N GLY A 148 -24.86 18.85 -5.44
CA GLY A 148 -25.57 20.12 -5.43
C GLY A 148 -25.02 21.16 -6.43
N ARG A 149 -23.79 20.95 -6.90
CA ARG A 149 -23.15 21.77 -7.96
C ARG A 149 -23.12 21.09 -9.33
N GLY A 150 -23.77 19.92 -9.44
CA GLY A 150 -23.86 19.16 -10.67
C GLY A 150 -22.58 18.40 -11.03
N TYR A 151 -21.75 18.07 -10.04
CA TYR A 151 -20.61 17.19 -10.23
C TYR A 151 -20.95 15.76 -9.78
N VAL A 152 -20.24 14.78 -10.33
CA VAL A 152 -20.23 13.38 -9.92
C VAL A 152 -18.78 13.00 -9.64
N HIS A 153 -18.49 12.42 -8.49
CA HIS A 153 -17.13 12.15 -8.02
C HIS A 153 -16.45 11.01 -8.78
N ARG A 154 -17.16 9.89 -9.00
CA ARG A 154 -16.75 8.73 -9.82
C ARG A 154 -15.62 7.85 -9.26
N ASP A 155 -15.16 8.09 -8.04
CA ASP A 155 -14.13 7.29 -7.36
C ASP A 155 -14.24 7.44 -5.83
N LEU A 156 -15.45 7.35 -5.28
CA LEU A 156 -15.64 7.37 -3.84
C LEU A 156 -15.13 6.06 -3.23
N LYS A 157 -14.14 6.18 -2.35
CA LYS A 157 -13.51 5.10 -1.58
C LYS A 157 -12.79 5.69 -0.35
N PRO A 158 -12.47 4.90 0.69
CA PRO A 158 -11.84 5.44 1.90
C PRO A 158 -10.51 6.17 1.66
N ALA A 159 -9.70 5.74 0.68
CA ALA A 159 -8.45 6.42 0.34
C ALA A 159 -8.64 7.87 -0.19
N ASN A 160 -9.84 8.21 -0.68
CA ASN A 160 -10.21 9.55 -1.18
C ASN A 160 -11.00 10.37 -0.13
N VAL A 161 -11.02 9.92 1.12
CA VAL A 161 -11.56 10.66 2.27
C VAL A 161 -10.40 10.97 3.21
N LEU A 162 -10.12 12.24 3.46
CA LEU A 162 -9.11 12.68 4.41
C LEU A 162 -9.72 12.94 5.78
N ILE A 163 -8.99 12.57 6.82
CA ILE A 163 -9.33 12.86 8.22
C ILE A 163 -8.42 13.99 8.69
N THR A 164 -9.04 15.13 9.00
CA THR A 164 -8.33 16.31 9.51
C THR A 164 -7.76 16.05 10.91
N ALA A 165 -6.87 16.94 11.37
CA ALA A 165 -6.37 16.89 12.75
C ALA A 165 -7.51 16.96 13.79
N ASP A 166 -8.60 17.68 13.45
CA ASP A 166 -9.80 17.82 14.29
C ASP A 166 -10.74 16.59 14.21
N GLY A 167 -10.35 15.52 13.52
CA GLY A 167 -11.17 14.30 13.39
C GLY A 167 -12.30 14.40 12.36
N GLU A 168 -12.38 15.49 11.59
CA GLU A 168 -13.43 15.68 10.58
C GLU A 168 -13.05 15.02 9.23
N ALA A 169 -14.05 14.45 8.54
CA ALA A 169 -13.91 13.87 7.21
C ALA A 169 -14.09 14.90 6.09
N GLN A 170 -13.21 14.84 5.08
CA GLN A 170 -13.23 15.70 3.91
C GLN A 170 -12.92 14.92 2.62
N LEU A 171 -13.72 15.10 1.58
CA LEU A 171 -13.49 14.48 0.27
C LEU A 171 -12.31 15.12 -0.47
N THR A 172 -11.52 14.29 -1.15
CA THR A 172 -10.37 14.68 -1.97
C THR A 172 -10.31 13.91 -3.29
N ASP A 173 -9.30 14.23 -4.11
CA ASP A 173 -8.98 13.61 -5.40
C ASP A 173 -10.05 13.73 -6.50
N PHE A 174 -10.15 14.93 -7.07
CA PHE A 174 -11.11 15.25 -8.14
C PHE A 174 -10.65 14.88 -9.55
N GLN A 175 -9.63 14.01 -9.70
CA GLN A 175 -9.06 13.66 -11.01
C GLN A 175 -10.06 12.99 -11.95
N LEU A 176 -10.98 12.19 -11.40
CA LEU A 176 -12.03 11.50 -12.17
C LEU A 176 -13.37 12.24 -12.13
N THR A 177 -13.50 13.25 -11.27
CA THR A 177 -14.73 14.03 -11.09
C THR A 177 -15.13 14.72 -12.39
N GLU A 178 -16.43 14.68 -12.68
CA GLU A 178 -16.97 15.19 -13.93
C GLU A 178 -18.30 15.90 -13.70
N LYS A 179 -18.59 16.90 -14.55
CA LYS A 179 -19.88 17.57 -14.54
C LYS A 179 -20.94 16.68 -15.17
N GLU A 180 -22.09 16.57 -14.53
CA GLU A 180 -23.21 15.73 -14.98
C GLU A 180 -23.61 16.03 -16.43
N SER A 181 -23.65 17.31 -16.82
CA SER A 181 -23.93 17.71 -18.20
C SER A 181 -22.90 17.18 -19.21
N GLU A 182 -21.62 17.14 -18.83
CA GLU A 182 -20.55 16.62 -19.70
C GLU A 182 -20.65 15.09 -19.84
N LEU A 183 -21.08 14.39 -18.78
CA LEU A 183 -21.31 12.94 -18.82
C LEU A 183 -22.45 12.57 -19.78
N VAL A 184 -23.55 13.33 -19.77
CA VAL A 184 -24.66 13.14 -20.70
C VAL A 184 -24.19 13.35 -22.14
N ASP A 185 -23.46 14.43 -22.43
CA ASP A 185 -22.93 14.71 -23.76
C ASP A 185 -21.95 13.64 -24.25
N LEU A 186 -21.06 13.15 -23.37
CA LEU A 186 -20.12 12.07 -23.66
C LEU A 186 -20.84 10.76 -24.02
N PHE A 187 -21.95 10.47 -23.36
CA PHE A 187 -22.77 9.28 -23.62
C PHE A 187 -23.60 9.42 -24.90
N SER A 188 -24.31 10.53 -25.09
CA SER A 188 -25.15 10.76 -26.28
C SER A 188 -24.36 10.88 -27.58
N SER A 189 -23.21 11.56 -27.55
CA SER A 189 -22.31 11.63 -28.71
C SER A 189 -21.69 10.28 -29.08
N SER A 190 -21.63 9.35 -28.12
CA SER A 190 -21.17 7.98 -28.31
C SER A 190 -22.26 7.10 -28.94
N GLU A 191 -23.50 7.13 -28.44
CA GLU A 191 -24.63 6.36 -29.02
C GLU A 191 -24.85 6.71 -30.50
N ALA A 192 -24.78 7.99 -30.87
CA ALA A 192 -24.91 8.45 -32.25
C ALA A 192 -23.75 7.98 -33.18
N ARG A 193 -22.57 7.67 -32.63
CA ARG A 193 -21.42 7.12 -33.38
C ARG A 193 -21.49 5.60 -33.52
N LEU A 194 -22.06 4.92 -32.52
CA LEU A 194 -22.34 3.49 -32.53
C LEU A 194 -23.43 3.12 -33.53
N SER A 195 -24.45 3.97 -33.72
CA SER A 195 -25.52 3.76 -34.70
C SER A 195 -25.07 3.98 -36.16
N ASN A 196 -24.05 4.83 -36.38
CA ASN A 196 -23.65 5.27 -37.73
C ASN A 196 -22.40 4.58 -38.30
N SER A 197 -21.74 3.68 -37.58
CA SER A 197 -20.60 2.93 -38.13
C SER A 197 -20.64 1.45 -37.73
N GLY A 198 -20.89 0.57 -38.70
CA GLY A 198 -20.84 -0.89 -38.54
C GLY A 198 -19.43 -1.46 -38.32
N LYS A 199 -18.51 -0.68 -37.73
CA LYS A 199 -17.15 -1.11 -37.38
C LYS A 199 -17.05 -1.27 -35.87
N LYS A 200 -16.57 -2.44 -35.40
CA LYS A 200 -16.28 -2.67 -33.97
C LYS A 200 -15.38 -1.55 -33.43
N PRO A 201 -15.73 -0.89 -32.32
CA PRO A 201 -14.99 0.24 -31.81
C PRO A 201 -13.59 -0.18 -31.33
N SER A 202 -12.59 0.65 -31.60
CA SER A 202 -11.25 0.54 -31.02
C SER A 202 -11.33 0.71 -29.48
N GLY A 203 -10.65 -0.15 -28.72
CA GLY A 203 -10.76 -0.26 -27.26
C GLY A 203 -10.44 0.99 -26.40
N GLY A 204 -10.10 2.14 -27.00
CA GLY A 204 -9.94 3.41 -26.29
C GLY A 204 -11.25 4.04 -25.81
N PHE A 205 -12.40 3.67 -26.39
CA PHE A 205 -13.73 4.15 -26.00
C PHE A 205 -14.15 3.62 -24.61
N HIS A 206 -14.01 2.32 -24.38
CA HIS A 206 -14.39 1.68 -23.11
C HIS A 206 -13.57 2.21 -21.92
N LYS A 207 -12.34 2.69 -22.16
CA LYS A 207 -11.46 3.25 -21.11
C LYS A 207 -11.90 4.62 -20.58
N LYS A 208 -12.73 5.39 -21.29
CA LYS A 208 -13.16 6.73 -20.84
C LYS A 208 -14.39 6.70 -19.92
N LEU A 209 -15.25 5.69 -20.06
CA LEU A 209 -16.48 5.54 -19.27
C LEU A 209 -16.26 4.63 -18.05
N LEU A 210 -15.49 3.55 -18.20
CA LEU A 210 -15.14 2.65 -17.11
C LEU A 210 -13.90 3.16 -16.36
N VAL A 211 -14.11 4.09 -15.43
CA VAL A 211 -13.09 4.64 -14.52
C VAL A 211 -13.58 4.55 -13.08
N GLY A 212 -12.64 4.52 -12.13
CA GLY A 212 -12.86 4.36 -10.69
C GLY A 212 -12.24 3.07 -10.14
N THR A 213 -12.51 2.76 -8.88
CA THR A 213 -12.02 1.57 -8.16
C THR A 213 -13.10 0.48 -8.18
N LEU A 214 -12.79 -0.72 -8.70
CA LEU A 214 -13.78 -1.71 -9.13
C LEU A 214 -14.75 -2.11 -8.01
N GLU A 215 -14.21 -2.30 -6.82
CA GLU A 215 -14.88 -2.77 -5.61
C GLU A 215 -15.99 -1.80 -5.18
N TYR A 216 -15.90 -0.52 -5.56
CA TYR A 216 -16.89 0.50 -5.22
C TYR A 216 -17.80 0.85 -6.41
N MET A 217 -17.55 0.29 -7.61
CA MET A 217 -18.31 0.64 -8.82
C MET A 217 -19.72 0.05 -8.82
N ALA A 218 -20.69 0.87 -9.20
CA ALA A 218 -22.06 0.43 -9.37
C ALA A 218 -22.23 -0.54 -10.57
N PRO A 219 -23.18 -1.50 -10.52
CA PRO A 219 -23.42 -2.50 -11.56
C PRO A 219 -23.60 -1.93 -12.97
N GLU A 220 -24.28 -0.78 -13.09
CA GLU A 220 -24.51 -0.10 -14.36
C GLU A 220 -23.20 0.42 -14.98
N ILE A 221 -22.27 0.93 -14.16
CA ILE A 221 -20.95 1.40 -14.60
C ILE A 221 -20.13 0.23 -15.12
N LEU A 222 -20.21 -0.90 -14.43
CA LEU A 222 -19.58 -2.15 -14.85
C LEU A 222 -20.15 -2.65 -16.18
N THR A 223 -21.46 -2.48 -16.42
CA THR A 223 -22.11 -2.83 -17.70
C THR A 223 -21.96 -1.76 -18.79
N LYS A 224 -21.12 -0.74 -18.56
CA LYS A 224 -20.70 0.31 -19.51
C LYS A 224 -21.69 1.46 -19.70
N THR A 225 -22.50 1.77 -18.69
CA THR A 225 -23.22 3.05 -18.68
C THR A 225 -22.32 4.21 -18.26
N SER A 226 -22.80 5.43 -18.45
CA SER A 226 -22.14 6.61 -17.87
C SER A 226 -22.35 6.65 -16.35
N HIS A 227 -21.40 7.25 -15.64
CA HIS A 227 -21.54 7.61 -14.22
C HIS A 227 -22.69 8.61 -14.01
N THR A 228 -23.36 8.50 -12.87
CA THR A 228 -24.47 9.36 -12.44
C THR A 228 -24.38 9.64 -10.93
N ARG A 229 -25.28 10.48 -10.40
CA ARG A 229 -25.34 10.73 -8.95
C ARG A 229 -25.67 9.45 -8.18
N GLU A 230 -26.53 8.62 -8.76
CA GLU A 230 -26.95 7.34 -8.19
C GLU A 230 -25.81 6.32 -8.16
N SER A 231 -24.85 6.40 -9.10
CA SER A 231 -23.65 5.55 -9.04
C SER A 231 -22.70 5.98 -7.92
N ASP A 232 -22.58 7.28 -7.62
CA ASP A 232 -21.85 7.75 -6.42
C ASP A 232 -22.55 7.30 -5.12
N VAL A 233 -23.89 7.29 -5.07
CA VAL A 233 -24.66 6.79 -3.91
C VAL A 233 -24.38 5.30 -3.67
N TYR A 234 -24.23 4.51 -4.73
CA TYR A 234 -23.81 3.11 -4.62
C TYR A 234 -22.41 3.00 -4.00
N SER A 235 -21.43 3.75 -4.54
CA SER A 235 -20.05 3.75 -4.03
C SER A 235 -19.99 4.22 -2.57
N LEU A 236 -20.80 5.21 -2.20
CA LEU A 236 -20.94 5.66 -0.82
C LEU A 236 -21.52 4.56 0.08
N GLY A 237 -22.50 3.78 -0.39
CA GLY A 237 -23.03 2.64 0.36
C GLY A 237 -21.96 1.59 0.67
N ILE A 238 -21.11 1.25 -0.32
CA ILE A 238 -19.98 0.33 -0.11
C ILE A 238 -18.96 0.92 0.88
N LEU A 239 -18.62 2.21 0.74
CA LEU A 239 -17.70 2.91 1.63
C LEU A 239 -18.23 2.94 3.08
N LEU A 240 -19.52 3.25 3.27
CA LEU A 240 -20.15 3.26 4.58
C LEU A 240 -20.18 1.87 5.20
N ASN A 241 -20.44 0.82 4.41
CA ASN A 241 -20.34 -0.55 4.90
C ASN A 241 -18.93 -0.83 5.43
N GLU A 242 -17.89 -0.56 4.65
CA GLU A 242 -16.49 -0.74 5.06
C GLU A 242 -16.14 0.10 6.31
N LEU A 243 -16.60 1.35 6.39
CA LEU A 243 -16.43 2.19 7.59
C LEU A 243 -17.05 1.55 8.83
N PHE A 244 -18.27 1.01 8.69
CA PHE A 244 -19.01 0.44 9.80
C PHE A 244 -18.62 -0.99 10.14
N THR A 245 -18.09 -1.79 9.23
CA THR A 245 -17.67 -3.18 9.46
C THR A 245 -16.17 -3.30 9.73
N GLY A 246 -15.36 -2.33 9.28
CA GLY A 246 -13.90 -2.45 9.25
C GLY A 246 -13.41 -3.54 8.30
N VAL A 247 -14.29 -4.12 7.48
CA VAL A 247 -13.97 -5.21 6.56
C VAL A 247 -13.85 -4.65 5.15
N PHE A 248 -12.78 -5.01 4.46
CA PHE A 248 -12.59 -4.60 3.08
C PHE A 248 -13.72 -5.14 2.19
N PRO A 249 -14.26 -4.38 1.22
CA PRO A 249 -15.42 -4.83 0.43
C PRO A 249 -15.22 -6.21 -0.21
N PHE A 250 -16.20 -7.10 -0.01
CA PHE A 250 -16.25 -8.46 -0.55
C PHE A 250 -15.20 -9.45 -0.03
N SER A 251 -14.31 -9.07 0.89
CA SER A 251 -13.25 -9.97 1.38
C SER A 251 -13.77 -11.14 2.23
N ASP A 252 -14.98 -11.03 2.73
CA ASP A 252 -15.63 -11.95 3.67
C ASP A 252 -16.81 -12.74 3.06
N CYS A 253 -17.10 -12.52 1.78
CA CYS A 253 -18.17 -13.22 1.06
C CYS A 253 -17.76 -14.69 0.74
N SER A 254 -18.19 -15.67 1.54
CA SER A 254 -17.86 -17.09 1.34
C SER A 254 -18.72 -17.80 0.26
N LYS A 255 -18.12 -18.77 -0.44
CA LYS A 255 -18.67 -19.52 -1.59
C LYS A 255 -19.73 -20.57 -1.20
N GLU A 256 -20.95 -20.16 -0.81
CA GLU A 256 -22.10 -21.08 -0.67
C GLU A 256 -23.12 -20.99 -1.82
N ARG A 257 -22.67 -20.79 -3.08
CA ARG A 257 -23.54 -20.87 -4.27
C ARG A 257 -23.14 -22.06 -5.17
N PRO A 258 -23.96 -23.13 -5.25
CA PRO A 258 -23.69 -24.27 -6.13
C PRO A 258 -23.80 -23.84 -7.60
N GLY A 259 -22.68 -23.82 -8.32
CA GLY A 259 -22.65 -23.50 -9.76
C GLY A 259 -21.43 -22.72 -10.25
N CYS A 260 -20.67 -22.09 -9.35
CA CYS A 260 -19.47 -21.33 -9.71
C CYS A 260 -18.20 -22.15 -9.47
N HIS A 261 -17.92 -23.10 -10.36
CA HIS A 261 -16.62 -23.77 -10.41
C HIS A 261 -15.62 -22.91 -11.20
N THR A 262 -14.41 -22.78 -10.63
CA THR A 262 -13.26 -21.97 -11.07
C THR A 262 -13.48 -20.44 -10.98
N VAL A 263 -13.18 -19.91 -9.79
CA VAL A 263 -13.20 -18.46 -9.45
C VAL A 263 -11.96 -18.22 -8.57
N LEU A 264 -10.96 -17.57 -9.14
CA LEU A 264 -9.55 -17.47 -8.73
C LEU A 264 -9.37 -16.68 -7.43
N GLU A 265 -8.34 -17.02 -6.62
CA GLU A 265 -7.88 -16.31 -5.40
C GLU A 265 -9.02 -15.64 -4.61
N LEU A 266 -9.63 -16.46 -3.75
CA LEU A 266 -11.00 -16.40 -3.22
C LEU A 266 -11.59 -15.00 -3.01
N GLY A 267 -12.08 -14.39 -4.09
CA GLY A 267 -12.79 -13.11 -4.01
C GLY A 267 -13.01 -12.48 -5.37
N TYR A 268 -13.42 -13.27 -6.36
CA TYR A 268 -13.77 -12.83 -7.70
C TYR A 268 -12.66 -12.02 -8.45
N GLY A 269 -12.02 -12.60 -9.48
CA GLY A 269 -11.17 -11.82 -10.39
C GLY A 269 -11.92 -10.62 -11.00
N HIS A 270 -11.23 -9.57 -11.47
CA HIS A 270 -11.86 -8.31 -11.94
C HIS A 270 -13.05 -8.50 -12.92
N GLN A 271 -13.04 -9.58 -13.71
CA GLN A 271 -14.16 -9.97 -14.58
C GLN A 271 -15.24 -10.79 -13.87
N GLU A 272 -14.86 -11.65 -12.93
CA GLU A 272 -15.75 -12.47 -12.10
C GLU A 272 -16.49 -11.58 -11.09
N LEU A 273 -15.84 -10.57 -10.51
CA LEU A 273 -16.42 -9.69 -9.48
C LEU A 273 -17.46 -8.82 -10.14
N LYS A 274 -17.05 -8.28 -11.29
CA LYS A 274 -17.93 -7.64 -12.23
C LYS A 274 -19.13 -8.52 -12.60
N ALA A 275 -18.90 -9.78 -12.98
CA ALA A 275 -19.98 -10.68 -13.35
C ALA A 275 -20.93 -10.95 -12.18
N ALA A 276 -20.42 -11.10 -10.96
CA ALA A 276 -21.22 -11.41 -9.78
C ALA A 276 -21.97 -10.21 -9.22
N VAL A 277 -21.35 -9.03 -9.19
CA VAL A 277 -22.01 -7.77 -8.80
C VAL A 277 -23.16 -7.44 -9.77
N VAL A 278 -22.94 -7.66 -11.06
CA VAL A 278 -23.90 -7.35 -12.13
C VAL A 278 -24.98 -8.42 -12.27
N SER A 279 -24.59 -9.70 -12.38
CA SER A 279 -25.48 -10.80 -12.77
C SER A 279 -26.05 -11.56 -11.58
N GLU A 280 -25.27 -11.67 -10.50
CA GLU A 280 -25.66 -12.41 -9.29
C GLU A 280 -26.09 -11.50 -8.13
N GLY A 281 -26.01 -10.17 -8.33
CA GLY A 281 -26.34 -9.19 -7.29
C GLY A 281 -25.45 -9.27 -6.05
N LEU A 282 -24.19 -9.71 -6.17
CA LEU A 282 -23.26 -9.78 -5.04
C LEU A 282 -23.10 -8.42 -4.35
N ARG A 283 -23.13 -8.41 -3.02
CA ARG A 283 -22.88 -7.24 -2.16
C ARG A 283 -21.99 -7.64 -0.97
N PRO A 284 -21.26 -6.70 -0.35
CA PRO A 284 -20.55 -6.94 0.90
C PRO A 284 -21.47 -7.46 2.02
N THR A 285 -20.87 -8.12 3.03
CA THR A 285 -21.61 -8.60 4.18
C THR A 285 -22.21 -7.45 4.98
N MET A 286 -23.44 -7.64 5.45
CA MET A 286 -24.15 -6.67 6.29
C MET A 286 -23.58 -6.64 7.70
N LEU A 287 -23.87 -5.56 8.45
CA LEU A 287 -23.45 -5.46 9.85
C LEU A 287 -24.16 -6.54 10.68
N GLU A 288 -23.42 -7.15 11.61
CA GLU A 288 -23.96 -8.06 12.63
C GLU A 288 -23.97 -7.37 14.01
N ALA A 289 -25.05 -7.56 14.78
CA ALA A 289 -25.13 -7.09 16.16
C ALA A 289 -24.32 -8.01 17.08
N LYS A 290 -23.60 -7.44 18.06
CA LYS A 290 -22.90 -8.25 19.07
C LYS A 290 -23.93 -9.06 19.88
N LYS A 291 -23.62 -10.33 20.19
CA LYS A 291 -24.45 -11.18 21.05
C LYS A 291 -23.97 -11.05 22.50
N GLY A 292 -24.62 -10.22 23.34
CA GLY A 292 -24.26 -10.13 24.77
C GLY A 292 -25.15 -9.29 25.70
N SER A 293 -25.96 -9.98 26.52
CA SER A 293 -26.70 -9.54 27.72
C SER A 293 -27.82 -8.48 27.58
N GLU A 294 -28.93 -8.77 28.28
CA GLU A 294 -30.33 -8.61 27.85
C GLU A 294 -30.92 -7.18 27.75
N GLU A 295 -30.16 -6.09 27.97
CA GLU A 295 -30.69 -4.71 27.85
C GLU A 295 -29.93 -3.82 26.84
N GLY A 296 -28.63 -4.05 26.60
CA GLY A 296 -27.86 -3.31 25.58
C GLY A 296 -28.05 -3.86 24.15
N ASP A 297 -28.51 -5.11 24.05
CA ASP A 297 -28.63 -5.84 22.79
C ASP A 297 -29.77 -5.31 21.87
N GLU A 298 -30.86 -4.76 22.43
CA GLU A 298 -32.00 -4.29 21.62
C GLU A 298 -31.72 -2.96 20.89
N GLU A 299 -31.07 -2.00 21.55
CA GLU A 299 -30.72 -0.71 20.94
C GLU A 299 -29.65 -0.87 19.86
N GLU A 300 -28.62 -1.69 20.12
CA GLU A 300 -27.60 -2.02 19.12
C GLU A 300 -28.21 -2.76 17.92
N ALA A 301 -29.12 -3.72 18.16
CA ALA A 301 -29.83 -4.40 17.09
C ALA A 301 -30.71 -3.44 16.25
N GLN A 302 -31.36 -2.46 16.87
CA GLN A 302 -32.14 -1.46 16.16
C GLN A 302 -31.25 -0.53 15.33
N LEU A 303 -30.11 -0.11 15.85
CA LEU A 303 -29.10 0.66 15.11
C LEU A 303 -28.60 -0.11 13.89
N VAL A 304 -28.15 -1.35 14.09
CA VAL A 304 -27.66 -2.25 13.03
C VAL A 304 -28.73 -2.47 11.97
N SER A 305 -29.98 -2.69 12.36
CA SER A 305 -31.12 -2.85 11.45
C SER A 305 -31.34 -1.62 10.56
N ARG A 306 -31.33 -0.42 11.14
CA ARG A 306 -31.49 0.83 10.39
C ARG A 306 -30.33 1.10 9.44
N LEU A 307 -29.09 0.84 9.88
CA LEU A 307 -27.90 0.96 9.04
C LEU A 307 -27.94 -0.03 7.88
N ASN A 308 -28.25 -1.30 8.14
CA ASN A 308 -28.40 -2.31 7.09
C ASN A 308 -29.51 -1.94 6.09
N GLY A 309 -30.62 -1.35 6.56
CA GLY A 309 -31.67 -0.81 5.69
C GLY A 309 -31.19 0.32 4.78
N LEU A 310 -30.40 1.25 5.31
CA LEU A 310 -29.80 2.33 4.52
C LEU A 310 -28.80 1.79 3.49
N LEU A 311 -27.89 0.89 3.90
CA LEU A 311 -26.91 0.27 3.03
C LEU A 311 -27.59 -0.50 1.88
N ALA A 312 -28.64 -1.27 2.21
CA ALA A 312 -29.48 -1.99 1.25
C ALA A 312 -30.07 -1.07 0.18
N ALA A 313 -30.58 0.09 0.59
CA ALA A 313 -31.14 1.08 -0.32
C ALA A 313 -30.05 1.72 -1.21
N CYS A 314 -28.90 2.08 -0.63
CA CYS A 314 -27.80 2.72 -1.36
C CYS A 314 -27.24 1.84 -2.48
N TRP A 315 -27.17 0.53 -2.28
CA TRP A 315 -26.61 -0.40 -3.26
C TRP A 315 -27.64 -1.20 -4.06
N SER A 316 -28.87 -0.68 -4.20
CA SER A 316 -29.90 -1.29 -5.07
C SER A 316 -29.36 -1.53 -6.48
N LEU A 317 -29.77 -2.65 -7.09
CA LEU A 317 -29.41 -2.99 -8.46
C LEU A 317 -29.99 -1.98 -9.46
N ASN A 318 -31.18 -1.44 -9.18
CA ASN A 318 -31.81 -0.40 -9.96
C ASN A 318 -31.35 0.97 -9.44
N ALA A 319 -30.61 1.71 -10.26
CA ALA A 319 -30.10 3.04 -9.89
C ALA A 319 -31.22 4.01 -9.47
N GLN A 320 -32.42 3.90 -10.05
CA GLN A 320 -33.56 4.80 -9.76
C GLN A 320 -34.24 4.52 -8.41
N GLU A 321 -33.97 3.35 -7.81
CA GLU A 321 -34.48 3.01 -6.47
C GLU A 321 -33.53 3.44 -5.35
N ARG A 322 -32.32 3.87 -5.70
CA ARG A 322 -31.36 4.36 -4.72
C ARG A 322 -31.83 5.71 -4.19
N PRO A 323 -31.67 5.96 -2.89
CA PRO A 323 -32.07 7.23 -2.28
C PRO A 323 -31.27 8.39 -2.87
N ALA A 324 -31.87 9.57 -2.91
CA ALA A 324 -31.10 10.77 -3.19
C ALA A 324 -30.08 11.00 -2.06
N ILE A 325 -28.94 11.61 -2.35
CA ILE A 325 -27.90 11.83 -1.34
C ILE A 325 -28.39 12.63 -0.11
N GLY A 326 -29.35 13.54 -0.30
CA GLY A 326 -29.99 14.26 0.81
C GLY A 326 -30.84 13.36 1.72
N GLU A 327 -31.45 12.30 1.17
CA GLU A 327 -32.18 11.30 1.96
C GLU A 327 -31.22 10.40 2.76
N VAL A 328 -30.06 10.07 2.18
CA VAL A 328 -28.97 9.38 2.89
C VAL A 328 -28.49 10.22 4.08
N CYS A 329 -28.25 11.53 3.86
CA CYS A 329 -27.87 12.45 4.93
C CYS A 329 -28.95 12.53 6.02
N ALA A 330 -30.21 12.72 5.64
CA ALA A 330 -31.32 12.79 6.59
C ALA A 330 -31.48 11.48 7.41
N THR A 331 -31.24 10.33 6.77
CA THR A 331 -31.31 9.03 7.45
C THR A 331 -30.16 8.87 8.46
N LEU A 332 -28.92 9.19 8.08
CA LEU A 332 -27.77 9.16 8.98
C LEU A 332 -27.92 10.17 10.13
N GLU A 333 -28.44 11.37 9.85
CA GLU A 333 -28.76 12.38 10.87
C GLU A 333 -29.80 11.88 11.87
N SER A 334 -30.87 11.25 11.38
CA SER A 334 -31.89 10.66 12.24
C SER A 334 -31.33 9.53 13.09
N ILE A 335 -30.51 8.64 12.52
CA ILE A 335 -29.84 7.56 13.27
C ILE A 335 -28.93 8.13 14.36
N LEU A 336 -28.11 9.14 14.01
CA LEU A 336 -27.21 9.79 14.95
C LEU A 336 -27.96 10.50 16.07
N PHE A 337 -29.05 11.21 15.75
CA PHE A 337 -29.90 11.89 16.73
C PHE A 337 -30.49 10.90 17.74
N ASP A 338 -31.10 9.83 17.25
CA ASP A 338 -31.75 8.82 18.11
C ASP A 338 -30.72 8.12 19.02
N TYR A 339 -29.53 7.80 18.49
CA TYR A 339 -28.46 7.13 19.24
C TYR A 339 -27.70 8.07 20.19
N SER A 340 -27.67 9.38 19.92
CA SER A 340 -27.15 10.39 20.85
C SER A 340 -28.10 10.66 22.02
N GLY A 341 -29.41 10.52 21.79
CA GLY A 341 -30.45 10.74 22.80
C GLY A 341 -30.48 9.66 23.88
N THR A 342 -30.27 8.39 23.53
CA THR A 342 -30.24 7.27 24.50
C THR A 342 -29.00 7.29 25.40
N ALA A 343 -27.87 7.81 24.91
CA ALA A 343 -26.64 7.97 25.70
C ALA A 343 -26.72 9.10 26.77
N SER A 344 -27.72 9.99 26.69
CA SER A 344 -27.82 11.22 27.50
C SER A 344 -28.66 11.10 28.79
N GLY A 345 -28.68 9.93 29.43
CA GLY A 345 -29.27 9.69 30.75
C GLY A 345 -28.60 10.40 31.95
N ALA A 346 -27.86 11.50 31.72
CA ALA A 346 -27.31 12.36 32.76
C ALA A 346 -27.20 13.82 32.27
N GLY A 347 -28.17 14.66 32.67
CA GLY A 347 -28.02 16.12 32.74
C GLY A 347 -28.40 16.92 31.49
N SER A 348 -29.53 17.63 31.59
CA SER A 348 -30.02 18.62 30.63
C SER A 348 -29.15 19.89 30.57
N VAL A 349 -28.73 20.34 29.37
CA VAL A 349 -28.57 21.76 29.01
C VAL A 349 -28.75 21.98 27.49
N GLU A 350 -29.48 23.02 27.11
CA GLU A 350 -29.62 23.53 25.74
C GLU A 350 -28.30 24.15 25.22
N GLY A 351 -27.84 23.82 24.00
CA GLY A 351 -26.87 24.66 23.27
C GLY A 351 -25.96 23.98 22.24
N SER A 352 -26.28 24.17 20.95
CA SER A 352 -25.37 24.12 19.78
C SER A 352 -24.34 22.99 19.64
N GLY A 353 -24.71 21.92 18.93
CA GLY A 353 -23.98 21.35 17.78
C GLY A 353 -22.48 21.03 17.84
N SER A 354 -21.89 20.83 19.03
CA SER A 354 -20.43 20.64 19.20
C SER A 354 -20.02 19.37 19.97
N GLU A 355 -20.95 18.58 20.51
CA GLU A 355 -20.60 17.51 21.45
C GLU A 355 -20.25 16.17 20.78
N ALA A 356 -20.71 15.89 19.56
CA ALA A 356 -20.33 14.66 18.84
C ALA A 356 -18.84 14.63 18.41
N THR A 357 -18.16 15.78 18.42
CA THR A 357 -16.74 15.92 18.04
C THR A 357 -15.79 15.67 19.22
N ALA A 358 -16.28 15.67 20.46
CA ALA A 358 -15.44 15.54 21.65
C ALA A 358 -14.96 14.10 21.92
N VAL A 359 -15.65 13.09 21.39
CA VAL A 359 -15.35 11.66 21.67
C VAL A 359 -14.05 11.17 20.99
N LEU A 360 -13.53 11.89 20.00
CA LEU A 360 -12.24 11.56 19.37
C LEU A 360 -11.03 12.24 20.05
N MET A 361 -11.26 13.13 21.04
CA MET A 361 -10.19 13.84 21.74
C MET A 361 -9.49 13.00 22.81
N ASP A 362 -10.09 11.90 23.27
CA ASP A 362 -9.49 10.99 24.26
C ASP A 362 -8.56 9.93 23.65
N LEU A 363 -8.28 10.02 22.35
CA LEU A 363 -7.14 9.34 21.72
C LEU A 363 -5.90 10.23 21.85
N ASP A 364 -5.48 10.47 23.10
CA ASP A 364 -4.09 10.79 23.40
C ASP A 364 -3.27 9.60 22.89
N VAL A 365 -2.78 9.74 21.65
CA VAL A 365 -1.46 9.23 21.33
C VAL A 365 -0.57 9.90 22.35
N GLU A 366 -0.10 9.15 23.34
CA GLU A 366 1.06 9.56 24.11
C GLU A 366 2.16 9.87 23.09
N GLN A 367 2.25 11.15 22.72
CA GLN A 367 3.54 11.73 22.40
C GLN A 367 4.32 11.53 23.68
N GLU A 368 5.29 10.61 23.66
CA GLU A 368 6.33 10.62 24.68
C GLU A 368 7.02 11.98 24.63
N GLY A 369 6.49 12.89 25.45
CA GLY A 369 7.18 14.07 25.89
C GLY A 369 8.34 13.63 26.75
N VAL A 370 9.52 14.12 26.41
CA VAL A 370 10.62 14.27 27.36
C VAL A 370 10.07 14.91 28.64
N VAL A 371 10.04 14.20 29.77
CA VAL A 371 10.39 14.59 31.17
C VAL A 371 10.10 13.35 32.05
N ASP A 372 11.07 12.54 32.45
CA ASP A 372 11.76 12.72 33.73
C ASP A 372 13.15 12.08 33.69
N GLY A 373 14.18 12.89 33.93
CA GLY A 373 15.58 12.52 33.73
C GLY A 373 16.11 11.45 34.69
N ARG A 374 15.88 10.16 34.40
CA ARG A 374 16.73 9.03 34.82
C ARG A 374 16.71 7.93 33.75
N PRO A 375 17.87 7.49 33.23
CA PRO A 375 17.91 6.52 32.15
C PRO A 375 17.51 5.13 32.66
N LEU A 376 16.47 4.55 32.06
CA LEU A 376 16.24 3.11 32.10
C LEU A 376 17.24 2.47 31.13
N GLY A 377 18.12 1.63 31.68
CA GLY A 377 19.20 1.00 30.93
C GLY A 377 18.67 -0.05 29.96
N GLY A 378 18.60 0.32 28.68
CA GLY A 378 18.43 -0.55 27.52
C GLY A 378 18.97 0.22 26.31
N THR A 379 19.68 -0.44 25.40
CA THR A 379 20.42 0.21 24.32
C THR A 379 19.48 0.80 23.27
N ALA A 380 18.95 1.99 23.54
CA ALA A 380 18.21 2.79 22.59
C ALA A 380 19.01 2.97 21.29
N ILE A 381 18.33 2.80 20.15
CA ILE A 381 18.88 3.07 18.83
C ILE A 381 19.08 4.59 18.75
N ASP A 382 20.32 5.03 18.88
CA ASP A 382 20.68 6.46 18.91
C ASP A 382 20.35 7.14 17.57
N GLU A 383 19.29 7.96 17.55
CA GLU A 383 18.84 8.68 16.36
C GLU A 383 19.87 9.72 15.87
N ASP A 384 20.72 10.23 16.77
CA ASP A 384 21.76 11.21 16.43
C ASP A 384 22.88 10.60 15.57
N LEU A 385 23.13 9.29 15.70
CA LEU A 385 24.09 8.54 14.88
C LEU A 385 23.59 8.29 13.44
N VAL A 386 22.27 8.38 13.22
CA VAL A 386 21.61 8.14 11.93
C VAL A 386 21.55 9.42 11.08
N LEU A 387 21.61 10.62 11.69
CA LEU A 387 21.35 11.90 11.00
C LEU A 387 22.53 12.90 10.98
N GLY A 388 23.71 12.55 11.48
CA GLY A 388 24.92 13.42 11.47
C GLY A 388 25.56 13.65 10.09
N SER A 389 26.14 14.85 9.86
CA SER A 389 26.88 15.27 8.66
C SER A 389 28.34 14.76 8.63
N ARG A 390 29.09 14.58 7.52
CA ARG A 390 28.92 14.27 6.08
C ARG A 390 30.32 14.47 5.47
N GLY A 391 31.09 13.40 5.23
CA GLY A 391 32.43 13.54 4.65
C GLY A 391 33.27 12.26 4.57
N GLU A 392 34.06 11.96 5.60
CA GLU A 392 35.03 10.85 5.56
C GLU A 392 34.37 9.46 5.69
N GLU A 393 33.25 9.36 6.41
CA GLU A 393 32.50 8.11 6.63
C GLU A 393 31.82 7.63 5.34
N ASP A 394 31.05 8.50 4.69
CA ASP A 394 30.40 8.21 3.40
C ASP A 394 31.40 7.81 2.32
N SER A 395 32.60 8.43 2.32
CA SER A 395 33.66 8.06 1.36
C SER A 395 34.23 6.66 1.61
N ARG A 396 34.33 6.21 2.86
CA ARG A 396 34.80 4.86 3.22
C ARG A 396 33.74 3.80 2.93
N ILE A 397 32.47 4.12 3.22
CA ILE A 397 31.33 3.27 2.89
C ILE A 397 31.21 3.14 1.36
N ALA A 398 31.33 4.23 0.61
CA ALA A 398 31.39 4.22 -0.85
C ALA A 398 32.51 3.32 -1.38
N GLU A 399 33.75 3.51 -0.91
CA GLU A 399 34.90 2.70 -1.33
C GLU A 399 34.69 1.20 -1.03
N SER A 400 34.13 0.89 0.14
CA SER A 400 33.90 -0.50 0.56
C SER A 400 32.73 -1.17 -0.14
N LEU A 401 31.70 -0.43 -0.52
CA LEU A 401 30.60 -0.90 -1.38
C LEU A 401 31.01 -0.95 -2.87
N CYS A 402 32.28 -0.67 -3.17
CA CYS A 402 32.83 -0.57 -4.54
C CYS A 402 32.11 0.49 -5.39
N PHE A 403 31.62 1.56 -4.76
CA PHE A 403 30.96 2.68 -5.42
C PHE A 403 31.98 3.51 -6.22
N SER A 404 31.88 3.43 -7.55
CA SER A 404 32.70 4.14 -8.52
C SER A 404 32.06 5.42 -9.06
N GLY A 405 30.84 5.76 -8.60
CA GLY A 405 30.08 6.94 -9.01
C GLY A 405 29.05 6.67 -10.11
N GLY A 406 28.77 5.39 -10.40
CA GLY A 406 27.77 4.95 -11.37
C GLY A 406 26.44 4.63 -10.70
N ALA A 407 25.44 5.49 -10.82
CA ALA A 407 24.11 5.19 -10.28
C ALA A 407 23.43 4.07 -11.10
N LEU A 408 23.52 2.80 -10.65
CA LEU A 408 22.68 1.72 -11.17
C LEU A 408 21.21 2.10 -10.92
N LYS A 409 20.43 2.29 -11.97
CA LYS A 409 18.98 2.46 -11.85
C LYS A 409 18.31 1.10 -11.89
N LEU A 410 18.12 0.53 -10.71
CA LEU A 410 17.34 -0.69 -10.52
C LEU A 410 15.85 -0.41 -10.76
N ASN A 411 15.18 -1.23 -11.57
CA ASN A 411 13.72 -1.18 -11.71
C ASN A 411 13.13 -2.40 -11.00
N ALA A 412 12.54 -2.20 -9.83
CA ALA A 412 12.01 -3.25 -9.00
C ALA A 412 10.50 -3.13 -8.80
N GLY A 413 9.84 -4.26 -8.64
CA GLY A 413 8.42 -4.38 -8.37
C GLY A 413 8.14 -5.66 -7.61
N SER A 414 7.11 -5.62 -6.78
CA SER A 414 6.72 -6.72 -5.91
C SER A 414 5.25 -7.08 -6.09
N PHE A 415 4.91 -8.26 -5.60
CA PHE A 415 3.56 -8.77 -5.44
C PHE A 415 3.51 -9.56 -4.15
N GLN A 416 2.40 -9.44 -3.42
CA GLN A 416 2.18 -10.18 -2.19
C GLN A 416 0.72 -10.60 -2.14
N THR A 417 0.45 -11.82 -1.70
CA THR A 417 -0.90 -12.35 -1.49
C THR A 417 -0.92 -13.22 -0.24
N ILE A 418 -2.07 -13.23 0.45
CA ILE A 418 -2.31 -14.08 1.63
C ILE A 418 -2.40 -15.56 1.25
N GLY A 419 -2.66 -15.85 -0.04
CA GLY A 419 -2.77 -17.21 -0.55
C GLY A 419 -3.85 -18.02 0.18
N GLY A 420 -3.47 -19.19 0.70
CA GLY A 420 -4.38 -20.11 1.39
C GLY A 420 -4.43 -19.98 2.92
N ARG A 421 -3.79 -18.95 3.50
CA ARG A 421 -3.69 -18.71 4.95
C ARG A 421 -4.78 -17.74 5.44
N ASP A 422 -5.00 -17.71 6.76
CA ASP A 422 -5.99 -16.82 7.41
C ASP A 422 -5.43 -15.42 7.72
N SER A 423 -4.12 -15.28 7.82
CA SER A 423 -3.41 -14.02 8.08
C SER A 423 -2.27 -13.83 7.08
N GLN A 424 -1.91 -12.57 6.83
CA GLN A 424 -0.71 -12.20 6.07
C GLN A 424 0.45 -11.96 7.04
N GLU A 425 1.32 -12.95 7.18
CA GLU A 425 2.49 -12.91 8.04
C GLU A 425 3.76 -12.47 7.28
N ASP A 426 3.76 -12.44 5.95
CA ASP A 426 4.90 -11.93 5.17
C ASP A 426 4.96 -10.39 5.17
N ARG A 427 6.16 -9.84 4.94
CA ARG A 427 6.42 -8.41 4.67
C ARG A 427 7.50 -8.25 3.60
N ILE A 428 7.33 -7.24 2.75
CA ILE A 428 8.32 -6.86 1.73
C ILE A 428 8.86 -5.45 2.03
N VAL A 429 10.17 -5.27 1.90
CA VAL A 429 10.82 -3.95 1.91
C VAL A 429 11.48 -3.70 0.56
N GLN A 430 11.15 -2.58 -0.08
CA GLN A 430 11.73 -2.18 -1.36
C GLN A 430 12.08 -0.69 -1.35
N SER A 431 13.37 -0.38 -1.32
CA SER A 431 13.88 0.99 -1.35
C SER A 431 14.91 1.20 -2.44
N SER A 432 14.59 2.12 -3.36
CA SER A 432 15.35 2.34 -4.59
C SER A 432 15.34 3.82 -5.02
N PRO A 433 16.45 4.56 -4.81
CA PRO A 433 17.48 4.30 -3.80
C PRO A 433 16.94 4.56 -2.38
N SER A 434 17.51 3.92 -1.36
CA SER A 434 17.07 4.12 0.03
C SER A 434 17.46 5.51 0.56
N PRO A 435 16.54 6.22 1.25
CA PRO A 435 16.79 7.58 1.75
C PRO A 435 17.87 7.65 2.84
N TYR A 436 18.14 6.54 3.52
CA TYR A 436 19.18 6.45 4.54
C TYR A 436 20.59 6.30 3.96
N PHE A 437 20.70 6.11 2.63
CA PHE A 437 21.95 5.98 1.88
C PHE A 437 22.13 7.11 0.84
N GLU A 438 21.67 8.32 1.15
CA GLU A 438 21.81 9.49 0.27
C GLU A 438 23.27 9.68 -0.19
N GLY A 439 23.52 9.47 -1.49
CA GLY A 439 24.83 9.63 -2.12
C GLY A 439 25.55 8.34 -2.52
N LEU A 440 25.13 7.18 -2.00
CA LEU A 440 25.82 5.89 -2.20
C LEU A 440 25.14 4.97 -3.23
N GLY A 441 23.97 5.35 -3.77
CA GLY A 441 23.29 4.60 -4.83
C GLY A 441 22.88 3.17 -4.46
N VAL A 442 22.71 2.88 -3.16
CA VAL A 442 22.36 1.56 -2.63
C VAL A 442 20.85 1.32 -2.75
N HIS A 443 20.49 0.13 -3.26
CA HIS A 443 19.12 -0.36 -3.26
C HIS A 443 18.98 -1.49 -2.25
N LEU A 444 17.90 -1.45 -1.46
CA LEU A 444 17.56 -2.49 -0.50
C LEU A 444 16.29 -3.20 -0.95
N LEU A 445 16.37 -4.52 -1.06
CA LEU A 445 15.24 -5.40 -1.35
C LEU A 445 15.20 -6.46 -0.24
N ALA A 446 14.08 -6.67 0.42
CA ALA A 446 13.96 -7.72 1.42
C ALA A 446 12.58 -8.38 1.42
N VAL A 447 12.57 -9.65 1.80
CA VAL A 447 11.37 -10.45 2.08
C VAL A 447 11.53 -11.03 3.47
N PHE A 448 10.52 -10.84 4.31
CA PHE A 448 10.40 -11.42 5.64
C PHE A 448 9.15 -12.28 5.65
N ASP A 449 9.28 -13.56 5.90
CA ASP A 449 8.15 -14.48 5.96
C ASP A 449 7.98 -14.88 7.43
N GLY A 450 6.86 -14.43 7.99
CA GLY A 450 6.55 -14.52 9.41
C GLY A 450 5.84 -15.82 9.73
N HIS A 451 6.04 -16.32 10.93
CA HIS A 451 5.35 -17.50 11.40
C HIS A 451 5.01 -17.38 12.88
N ARG A 452 3.89 -18.01 13.26
CA ARG A 452 3.35 -18.00 14.64
C ARG A 452 3.00 -16.57 15.09
N GLY A 453 2.51 -15.74 14.16
CA GLY A 453 2.35 -14.31 14.32
C GLY A 453 3.15 -13.51 13.30
N SER A 454 2.75 -12.25 13.08
CA SER A 454 3.41 -11.34 12.14
C SER A 454 4.35 -10.33 12.82
N GLU A 455 4.45 -10.38 14.14
CA GLU A 455 5.16 -9.41 14.97
C GLU A 455 6.65 -9.34 14.60
N ALA A 456 7.30 -10.50 14.40
CA ALA A 456 8.71 -10.57 14.04
C ALA A 456 8.99 -10.05 12.62
N SER A 457 8.18 -10.45 11.62
CA SER A 457 8.36 -10.02 10.23
C SER A 457 8.05 -8.53 10.07
N GLU A 458 7.04 -8.02 10.77
CA GLU A 458 6.69 -6.61 10.79
C GLU A 458 7.75 -5.76 11.51
N TYR A 459 8.28 -6.24 12.63
CA TYR A 459 9.39 -5.60 13.31
C TYR A 459 10.62 -5.51 12.40
N CYS A 460 10.98 -6.60 11.73
CA CYS A 460 12.11 -6.61 10.79
C CYS A 460 11.89 -5.64 9.64
N ALA A 461 10.72 -5.65 9.01
CA ALA A 461 10.39 -4.75 7.91
C ALA A 461 10.45 -3.27 8.30
N ARG A 462 10.00 -2.91 9.51
CA ARG A 462 10.04 -1.52 10.01
C ARG A 462 11.45 -1.03 10.33
N HIS A 463 12.36 -1.91 10.76
CA HIS A 463 13.65 -1.50 11.34
C HIS A 463 14.89 -1.84 10.49
N VAL A 464 14.80 -2.79 9.54
CA VAL A 464 15.96 -3.30 8.78
C VAL A 464 16.77 -2.18 8.12
N GLU A 465 16.12 -1.16 7.56
CA GLU A 465 16.81 -0.04 6.91
C GLU A 465 17.68 0.76 7.86
N LYS A 466 17.12 1.13 9.02
CA LYS A 466 17.81 1.93 10.03
C LYS A 466 18.96 1.14 10.63
N VAL A 467 18.71 -0.11 11.03
CA VAL A 467 19.70 -0.99 11.64
C VAL A 467 20.85 -1.27 10.68
N LEU A 468 20.57 -1.58 9.42
CA LEU A 468 21.60 -1.88 8.42
C LEU A 468 22.44 -0.65 8.08
N THR A 469 21.82 0.53 7.97
CA THR A 469 22.54 1.79 7.77
C THR A 469 23.51 2.06 8.91
N ARG A 470 23.03 1.92 10.16
CA ARG A 470 23.86 2.05 11.36
C ARG A 470 25.02 1.05 11.34
N CYS A 471 24.75 -0.23 11.08
CA CYS A 471 25.77 -1.28 11.07
C CYS A 471 26.83 -1.04 9.99
N LEU A 472 26.43 -0.56 8.80
CA LEU A 472 27.37 -0.19 7.73
C LEU A 472 28.27 0.98 8.13
N ARG A 473 27.73 1.99 8.81
CA ARG A 473 28.50 3.14 9.33
C ARG A 473 29.46 2.73 10.45
N GLU A 474 28.98 1.97 11.42
CA GLU A 474 29.81 1.43 12.51
C GLU A 474 30.97 0.59 11.96
N ALA A 475 30.69 -0.28 10.98
CA ALA A 475 31.72 -1.08 10.33
C ALA A 475 32.74 -0.22 9.55
N ALA A 476 32.32 0.92 8.99
CA ALA A 476 33.23 1.88 8.33
C ALA A 476 34.09 2.70 9.30
N LEU A 477 33.64 2.85 10.55
CA LEU A 477 34.32 3.55 11.64
C LEU A 477 35.30 2.67 12.44
N GLY A 478 35.28 1.35 12.23
CA GLY A 478 36.15 0.39 12.90
C GLY A 478 37.65 0.70 12.79
N LYS A 479 38.41 0.46 13.87
CA LYS A 479 39.80 0.93 14.07
C LYS A 479 40.74 0.59 12.91
N SER A 480 41.45 1.61 12.46
CA SER A 480 42.68 1.58 11.65
C SER A 480 43.72 0.63 12.26
N GLY A 481 43.74 -0.62 11.83
CA GLY A 481 44.66 -1.64 12.36
C GLY A 481 44.77 -2.89 11.51
N ASP A 482 43.71 -3.28 10.79
CA ASP A 482 43.75 -4.47 9.94
C ASP A 482 44.00 -4.14 8.46
N SER A 483 44.81 -5.00 7.85
CA SER A 483 45.29 -5.00 6.45
C SER A 483 44.27 -4.51 5.41
N LEU A 484 44.75 -4.00 4.28
CA LEU A 484 43.97 -3.58 3.10
C LEU A 484 42.98 -4.66 2.58
N ASP A 485 43.15 -5.93 2.98
CA ASP A 485 42.21 -7.04 2.71
C ASP A 485 40.91 -7.00 3.55
N SER A 486 40.87 -6.24 4.65
CA SER A 486 39.71 -6.16 5.57
C SER A 486 38.54 -5.33 5.02
N LYS A 487 38.78 -4.45 4.03
CA LYS A 487 37.72 -3.65 3.36
C LYS A 487 36.75 -4.48 2.52
N LYS A 488 37.13 -5.67 2.04
CA LYS A 488 36.24 -6.54 1.23
C LYS A 488 35.12 -7.20 2.05
N GLY A 489 35.22 -7.23 3.38
CA GLY A 489 34.27 -7.92 4.25
C GLY A 489 33.21 -7.03 4.92
N LEU A 490 33.27 -5.71 4.74
CA LEU A 490 32.46 -4.76 5.52
C LEU A 490 30.95 -4.89 5.27
N PRO A 491 30.43 -5.01 4.03
CA PRO A 491 28.98 -5.19 3.82
C PRO A 491 28.48 -6.52 4.40
N ARG A 492 29.29 -7.57 4.32
CA ARG A 492 29.01 -8.86 4.96
C ARG A 492 28.93 -8.74 6.48
N GLN A 493 29.93 -8.11 7.12
CA GLN A 493 29.94 -7.90 8.57
C GLN A 493 28.76 -7.05 9.02
N ALA A 494 28.40 -6.02 8.26
CA ALA A 494 27.25 -5.17 8.57
C ALA A 494 25.92 -5.91 8.46
N LEU A 495 25.75 -6.77 7.44
CA LEU A 495 24.56 -7.63 7.31
C LEU A 495 24.47 -8.65 8.46
N GLU A 496 25.57 -9.33 8.79
CA GLU A 496 25.63 -10.27 9.92
C GLU A 496 25.30 -9.57 11.24
N ARG A 497 25.86 -8.37 11.48
CA ARG A 497 25.56 -7.56 12.68
C ARG A 497 24.12 -7.06 12.69
N ALA A 498 23.57 -6.67 11.54
CA ALA A 498 22.20 -6.16 11.46
C ALA A 498 21.17 -7.21 11.87
N PHE A 499 21.34 -8.48 11.46
CA PHE A 499 20.45 -9.56 11.88
C PHE A 499 20.55 -9.83 13.38
N GLN A 500 21.75 -9.76 13.95
CA GLN A 500 21.94 -9.89 15.39
C GLN A 500 21.23 -8.76 16.15
N VAL A 501 21.39 -7.52 15.72
CA VAL A 501 20.74 -6.36 16.36
C VAL A 501 19.21 -6.45 16.23
N LEU A 502 18.69 -6.85 15.07
CA LEU A 502 17.25 -7.04 14.89
C LEU A 502 16.68 -8.10 15.83
N ASP A 503 17.38 -9.22 16.02
CA ASP A 503 16.96 -10.31 16.93
C ASP A 503 17.02 -9.89 18.40
N GLU A 504 18.12 -9.26 18.82
CA GLU A 504 18.28 -8.73 20.19
C GLU A 504 17.20 -7.70 20.51
N SER A 505 17.01 -6.70 19.65
CA SER A 505 16.03 -5.64 19.86
C SER A 505 14.58 -6.11 19.72
N PHE A 506 14.31 -7.16 18.93
CA PHE A 506 12.99 -7.77 18.89
C PHE A 506 12.62 -8.40 20.23
N PHE A 507 13.54 -9.15 20.86
CA PHE A 507 13.30 -9.76 22.17
C PHE A 507 13.13 -8.73 23.29
N GLU A 508 13.87 -7.62 23.23
CA GLU A 508 13.68 -6.51 24.17
C GLU A 508 12.30 -5.86 24.03
N ALA A 509 11.82 -5.69 22.80
CA ALA A 509 10.55 -5.04 22.52
C ALA A 509 9.32 -5.95 22.68
N HIS A 510 9.47 -7.28 22.57
CA HIS A 510 8.37 -8.25 22.54
C HIS A 510 8.62 -9.40 23.53
N GLU A 511 8.82 -9.05 24.82
CA GLU A 511 9.05 -10.04 25.87
C GLU A 511 7.91 -11.07 25.93
N GLY A 512 8.27 -12.36 25.90
CA GLY A 512 7.32 -13.48 25.93
C GLY A 512 6.65 -13.81 24.58
N CYS A 513 6.93 -13.04 23.52
CA CYS A 513 6.47 -13.36 22.17
C CYS A 513 7.31 -14.50 21.57
N ASN A 514 6.64 -15.47 20.94
CA ASN A 514 7.29 -16.56 20.22
C ASN A 514 7.07 -16.51 18.70
N ALA A 515 6.59 -15.37 18.18
CA ALA A 515 6.57 -15.12 16.75
C ALA A 515 8.01 -15.16 16.23
N GLY A 516 8.18 -15.67 15.02
CA GLY A 516 9.45 -15.70 14.33
C GLY A 516 9.29 -15.22 12.90
N ALA A 517 10.41 -14.91 12.26
CA ALA A 517 10.43 -14.57 10.86
C ALA A 517 11.71 -15.09 10.20
N THR A 518 11.52 -15.69 9.03
CA THR A 518 12.60 -15.81 8.05
C THR A 518 12.91 -14.41 7.50
N SER A 519 14.13 -14.23 7.03
CA SER A 519 14.66 -12.92 6.66
C SER A 519 15.65 -13.06 5.53
N LEU A 520 15.25 -12.55 4.36
CA LEU A 520 16.06 -12.50 3.16
C LEU A 520 16.28 -11.03 2.77
N VAL A 521 17.51 -10.56 2.89
CA VAL A 521 17.89 -9.17 2.63
C VAL A 521 18.91 -9.11 1.50
N CYS A 522 18.64 -8.30 0.48
CA CYS A 522 19.48 -8.11 -0.70
C CYS A 522 19.85 -6.62 -0.85
N LEU A 523 21.15 -6.35 -0.74
CA LEU A 523 21.75 -5.04 -1.01
C LEU A 523 22.33 -5.03 -2.41
N VAL A 524 21.88 -4.09 -3.26
CA VAL A 524 22.42 -3.90 -4.60
C VAL A 524 23.18 -2.58 -4.66
N CYS A 525 24.47 -2.66 -4.96
CA CYS A 525 25.41 -1.53 -5.00
C CYS A 525 26.17 -1.55 -6.32
N GLU A 526 25.83 -0.64 -7.24
CA GLU A 526 26.42 -0.55 -8.60
C GLU A 526 26.47 -1.89 -9.36
N SER A 527 27.59 -2.60 -9.31
CA SER A 527 27.83 -3.89 -9.97
C SER A 527 27.87 -5.07 -9.00
N LYS A 528 27.57 -4.87 -7.72
CA LYS A 528 27.63 -5.92 -6.69
C LYS A 528 26.29 -6.12 -6.01
N VAL A 529 26.02 -7.36 -5.66
CA VAL A 529 24.85 -7.80 -4.90
C VAL A 529 25.33 -8.55 -3.67
N PHE A 530 24.82 -8.18 -2.51
CA PHE A 530 25.03 -8.90 -1.26
C PHE A 530 23.68 -9.43 -0.78
N VAL A 531 23.58 -10.76 -0.63
CA VAL A 531 22.36 -11.44 -0.18
C VAL A 531 22.63 -12.06 1.18
N ALA A 532 21.89 -11.66 2.21
CA ALA A 532 21.88 -12.27 3.53
C ALA A 532 20.58 -13.06 3.70
N ASN A 533 20.67 -14.37 3.90
CA ASN A 533 19.52 -15.24 4.13
C ASN A 533 19.54 -15.88 5.52
N CYS A 534 18.41 -15.85 6.21
CA CYS A 534 18.15 -16.53 7.48
C CYS A 534 16.75 -17.16 7.41
N GLY A 535 16.67 -18.46 7.14
CA GLY A 535 15.41 -19.17 6.85
C GLY A 535 15.37 -19.73 5.42
N ASP A 536 14.17 -19.97 4.90
CA ASP A 536 13.88 -20.65 3.63
C ASP A 536 13.23 -19.78 2.55
N CYS A 537 13.15 -18.46 2.78
CA CYS A 537 13.09 -17.51 1.68
C CYS A 537 14.29 -17.70 0.72
N ARG A 538 14.09 -17.47 -0.57
CA ARG A 538 15.14 -17.63 -1.59
C ARG A 538 15.33 -16.43 -2.49
N CYS A 539 16.60 -16.11 -2.76
CA CYS A 539 17.03 -15.13 -3.76
C CYS A 539 17.72 -15.83 -4.93
N ILE A 540 17.33 -15.46 -6.15
CA ILE A 540 17.98 -15.89 -7.38
C ILE A 540 18.42 -14.70 -8.23
N VAL A 541 19.44 -14.91 -9.05
CA VAL A 541 19.83 -14.01 -10.14
C VAL A 541 19.77 -14.78 -11.45
N GLY A 542 19.26 -14.16 -12.51
CA GLY A 542 19.09 -14.87 -13.79
C GLY A 542 19.10 -13.98 -15.02
N GLY A 543 19.23 -14.64 -16.17
CA GLY A 543 19.19 -14.03 -17.49
C GLY A 543 19.31 -15.08 -18.60
N PRO A 544 19.80 -14.73 -19.80
CA PRO A 544 19.80 -15.63 -20.96
C PRO A 544 20.67 -16.88 -20.77
N ALA A 545 21.72 -16.76 -19.95
CA ALA A 545 22.67 -17.84 -19.66
C ALA A 545 22.16 -18.85 -18.62
N GLY A 546 21.02 -18.59 -17.97
CA GLY A 546 20.46 -19.44 -16.92
C GLY A 546 20.16 -18.67 -15.64
N VAL A 547 19.92 -19.41 -14.56
CA VAL A 547 19.62 -18.91 -13.21
C VAL A 547 20.70 -19.40 -12.24
N ARG A 548 20.96 -18.61 -11.21
CA ARG A 548 21.82 -18.96 -10.08
C ARG A 548 21.12 -18.57 -8.78
N GLU A 549 21.07 -19.49 -7.85
CA GLU A 549 20.60 -19.21 -6.49
C GLU A 549 21.68 -18.47 -5.71
N LEU A 550 21.33 -17.33 -5.11
CA LEU A 550 22.20 -16.49 -4.29
C LEU A 550 21.94 -16.68 -2.79
N SER A 551 21.05 -17.60 -2.42
CA SER A 551 20.83 -18.04 -1.05
C SER A 551 20.62 -19.55 -1.03
N ARG A 552 20.74 -20.13 0.16
CA ARG A 552 20.38 -21.53 0.43
C ARG A 552 19.36 -21.57 1.56
N ASP A 553 18.39 -22.46 1.42
CA ASP A 553 17.30 -22.58 2.37
C ASP A 553 17.78 -23.26 3.66
N HIS A 554 17.49 -22.64 4.79
CA HIS A 554 17.90 -23.10 6.11
C HIS A 554 16.78 -23.90 6.79
N THR A 555 16.47 -25.08 6.25
CA THR A 555 15.46 -25.99 6.82
C THR A 555 16.11 -27.22 7.46
N THR A 556 15.32 -27.97 8.22
CA THR A 556 15.72 -29.27 8.78
C THR A 556 15.95 -30.36 7.71
N ALA A 557 15.56 -30.12 6.45
CA ALA A 557 15.88 -31.00 5.34
C ALA A 557 17.36 -30.88 4.95
N SER A 558 17.95 -29.69 5.12
CA SER A 558 19.37 -29.40 4.86
C SER A 558 20.26 -30.17 5.83
N GLU A 559 21.12 -31.05 5.31
CA GLU A 559 21.91 -32.00 6.12
C GLU A 559 22.79 -31.29 7.15
N GLY A 560 23.53 -30.25 6.73
CA GLY A 560 24.40 -29.48 7.65
C GLY A 560 23.62 -28.70 8.71
N GLU A 561 22.46 -28.14 8.38
CA GLU A 561 21.61 -27.47 9.37
C GLU A 561 20.99 -28.46 10.34
N ARG A 562 20.56 -29.63 9.85
CA ARG A 562 20.05 -30.71 10.70
C ARG A 562 21.11 -31.19 11.68
N GLU A 563 22.34 -31.42 11.22
CA GLU A 563 23.47 -31.80 12.09
C GLU A 563 23.78 -30.72 13.13
N ARG A 564 23.79 -29.43 12.73
CA ARG A 564 23.99 -28.29 13.63
C ARG A 564 22.93 -28.24 14.74
N VAL A 565 21.65 -28.39 14.38
CA VAL A 565 20.54 -28.40 15.33
C VAL A 565 20.61 -29.63 16.25
N MET A 566 20.93 -30.82 15.72
CA MET A 566 21.13 -32.03 16.55
C MET A 566 22.29 -31.91 17.55
N ALA A 567 23.35 -31.19 17.18
CA ALA A 567 24.50 -30.96 18.05
C ALA A 567 24.25 -29.92 19.15
N SER A 568 23.16 -29.16 19.08
CA SER A 568 22.82 -28.13 20.07
C SER A 568 22.36 -28.74 21.41
N LYS A 569 22.66 -28.05 22.52
CA LYS A 569 22.25 -28.47 23.86
C LYS A 569 20.73 -28.27 24.04
N GLY A 570 19.96 -29.28 23.66
CA GLY A 570 18.50 -29.24 23.67
C GLY A 570 17.85 -29.62 22.35
N GLY A 571 18.63 -29.91 21.30
CA GLY A 571 18.15 -30.29 19.97
C GLY A 571 17.03 -31.33 20.02
N ALA A 572 15.79 -30.88 19.82
CA ALA A 572 14.59 -31.70 19.88
C ALA A 572 14.01 -31.85 18.47
N LEU A 573 14.78 -32.48 17.58
CA LEU A 573 14.31 -32.83 16.24
C LEU A 573 13.39 -34.04 16.28
N ARG A 574 12.19 -33.90 15.75
CA ARG A 574 11.21 -34.97 15.61
C ARG A 574 10.77 -35.06 14.16
N PHE A 575 10.70 -36.28 13.63
CA PHE A 575 10.12 -36.51 12.31
C PHE A 575 8.59 -36.53 12.45
N GLN A 576 7.91 -35.57 11.83
CA GLN A 576 6.46 -35.36 11.92
C GLN A 576 5.92 -34.81 10.59
N VAL A 577 4.85 -35.41 10.10
CA VAL A 577 4.18 -35.00 8.84
C VAL A 577 5.20 -34.95 7.69
N ASP A 578 5.90 -36.07 7.48
CA ASP A 578 6.91 -36.28 6.42
C ASP A 578 8.09 -35.29 6.39
N ALA A 579 8.28 -34.49 7.46
CA ALA A 579 9.39 -33.56 7.60
C ALA A 579 10.01 -33.61 9.00
N TRP A 580 11.26 -33.17 9.11
CA TRP A 580 11.91 -32.98 10.41
C TRP A 580 11.45 -31.64 11.01
N ARG A 581 11.12 -31.61 12.30
CA ARG A 581 10.61 -30.42 12.99
C ARG A 581 11.29 -30.21 14.33
N ILE A 582 11.51 -28.96 14.72
CA ILE A 582 12.22 -28.54 15.93
C ILE A 582 11.22 -28.19 17.02
N GLY A 583 11.44 -28.73 18.22
CA GLY A 583 10.69 -28.38 19.41
C GLY A 583 9.23 -28.84 19.40
N SER A 584 8.45 -28.34 20.36
CA SER A 584 7.02 -28.67 20.47
C SER A 584 6.14 -27.86 19.51
N CYS A 585 6.60 -26.70 19.05
CA CYS A 585 5.88 -25.87 18.07
C CYS A 585 5.94 -26.45 16.64
N GLY A 586 6.85 -27.37 16.37
CA GLY A 586 6.93 -28.04 15.07
C GLY A 586 7.62 -27.21 13.97
N LEU A 587 8.59 -26.36 14.34
CA LEU A 587 9.25 -25.45 13.40
C LEU A 587 10.11 -26.21 12.37
N GLN A 588 10.01 -25.83 11.10
CA GLN A 588 10.76 -26.47 10.01
C GLN A 588 12.02 -25.68 9.60
N VAL A 589 12.01 -24.36 9.80
CA VAL A 589 13.19 -23.51 9.64
C VAL A 589 14.15 -23.70 10.81
N THR A 590 15.44 -23.63 10.49
CA THR A 590 16.55 -23.82 11.45
C THR A 590 17.22 -22.49 11.81
N ARG A 591 16.86 -21.42 11.09
CA ARG A 591 17.33 -20.06 11.32
C ARG A 591 16.18 -19.06 11.14
N SER A 592 16.08 -18.11 12.05
CA SER A 592 15.05 -17.07 12.07
C SER A 592 15.40 -15.95 13.06
N ILE A 593 14.79 -14.79 12.86
CA ILE A 593 14.67 -13.74 13.89
C ILE A 593 13.43 -14.05 14.75
N GLY A 594 13.47 -13.80 16.06
CA GLY A 594 12.38 -14.12 16.98
C GLY A 594 12.45 -15.57 17.50
N ASP A 595 11.35 -16.30 17.63
CA ASP A 595 11.36 -17.72 18.02
C ASP A 595 12.05 -18.03 19.39
N ALA A 596 11.76 -17.21 20.40
CA ALA A 596 12.43 -17.25 21.71
C ALA A 596 12.51 -18.67 22.33
N ASP A 597 11.41 -19.42 22.25
CA ASP A 597 11.27 -20.75 22.84
C ASP A 597 12.13 -21.84 22.16
N VAL A 598 12.52 -21.65 20.90
CA VAL A 598 13.30 -22.64 20.14
C VAL A 598 14.74 -22.22 19.86
N LYS A 599 15.15 -20.99 20.20
CA LYS A 599 16.59 -20.60 20.19
C LYS A 599 17.45 -21.57 21.03
N PRO A 600 17.06 -22.00 22.25
CA PRO A 600 17.83 -22.99 23.01
C PRO A 600 17.90 -24.38 22.33
N LEU A 601 16.99 -24.66 21.40
CA LEU A 601 16.92 -25.95 20.68
C LEU A 601 17.75 -25.95 19.39
N GLY A 602 18.50 -24.88 19.12
CA GLY A 602 19.43 -24.78 18.00
C GLY A 602 19.00 -23.86 16.87
N VAL A 603 17.85 -23.18 16.98
CA VAL A 603 17.48 -22.11 16.04
C VAL A 603 18.37 -20.89 16.28
N ILE A 604 18.89 -20.25 15.23
CA ILE A 604 19.79 -19.09 15.33
C ILE A 604 19.37 -17.97 14.35
N SER A 605 19.72 -16.72 14.65
CA SER A 605 19.47 -15.56 13.78
C SER A 605 20.62 -15.25 12.81
N VAL A 606 21.67 -16.08 12.76
CA VAL A 606 22.88 -15.81 11.98
C VAL A 606 22.62 -16.05 10.48
N PRO A 607 22.69 -15.01 9.63
CA PRO A 607 22.45 -15.17 8.20
C PRO A 607 23.64 -15.83 7.49
N GLU A 608 23.38 -16.52 6.39
CA GLU A 608 24.40 -16.81 5.38
C GLU A 608 24.46 -15.65 4.38
N VAL A 609 25.64 -15.04 4.23
CA VAL A 609 25.84 -13.90 3.31
C VAL A 609 26.59 -14.32 2.05
N VAL A 610 26.01 -14.08 0.88
CA VAL A 610 26.63 -14.31 -0.42
C VAL A 610 26.90 -12.97 -1.10
N GLU A 611 28.13 -12.81 -1.62
CA GLU A 611 28.52 -11.70 -2.48
C GLU A 611 28.55 -12.16 -3.94
N HIS A 612 27.95 -11.37 -4.82
CA HIS A 612 27.89 -11.67 -6.26
C HIS A 612 28.17 -10.42 -7.10
N ASP A 613 29.13 -10.52 -8.01
CA ASP A 613 29.39 -9.51 -9.04
C ASP A 613 28.38 -9.68 -10.18
N LEU A 614 27.56 -8.64 -10.42
CA LEU A 614 26.62 -8.57 -11.54
C LEU A 614 27.37 -8.68 -12.87
N ARG A 615 27.03 -9.71 -13.64
CA ARG A 615 27.61 -9.99 -14.95
C ARG A 615 26.75 -9.41 -16.05
N GLU A 616 27.31 -9.27 -17.23
CA GLU A 616 26.56 -8.88 -18.42
C GLU A 616 25.39 -9.84 -18.75
N GLY A 617 25.39 -11.07 -18.22
CA GLY A 617 24.29 -12.03 -18.40
C GLY A 617 23.22 -12.00 -17.30
N ASP A 618 23.40 -11.23 -16.24
CA ASP A 618 22.45 -11.15 -15.12
C ASP A 618 21.45 -10.04 -15.42
N ASP A 619 20.23 -10.40 -15.84
CA ASP A 619 19.18 -9.46 -16.28
C ASP A 619 18.18 -9.14 -15.16
N PHE A 620 17.99 -10.05 -14.21
CA PHE A 620 17.06 -9.87 -13.11
C PHE A 620 17.54 -10.53 -11.81
N ILE A 621 17.02 -10.02 -10.70
CA ILE A 621 17.11 -10.58 -9.35
C ILE A 621 15.67 -10.86 -8.91
N CYS A 622 15.42 -12.01 -8.28
CA CYS A 622 14.11 -12.36 -7.73
C CYS A 622 14.28 -12.85 -6.29
N LEU A 623 13.55 -12.25 -5.36
CA LEU A 623 13.43 -12.68 -3.96
C LEU A 623 12.00 -13.15 -3.75
N ALA A 624 11.80 -14.27 -3.04
CA ALA A 624 10.46 -14.66 -2.64
C ALA A 624 10.45 -15.53 -1.38
N SER A 625 9.30 -15.59 -0.71
CA SER A 625 8.99 -16.57 0.36
C SER A 625 8.80 -17.98 -0.20
N ASP A 626 8.81 -18.97 0.69
CA ASP A 626 8.66 -20.39 0.33
C ASP A 626 7.33 -20.67 -0.39
N GLY A 627 6.30 -19.86 -0.15
CA GLY A 627 5.02 -19.91 -0.86
C GLY A 627 5.15 -19.88 -2.39
N LEU A 628 6.21 -19.28 -2.94
CA LEU A 628 6.58 -19.42 -4.36
C LEU A 628 7.38 -20.71 -4.62
N TRP A 629 8.46 -20.90 -3.86
CA TRP A 629 9.50 -21.90 -4.13
C TRP A 629 9.06 -23.35 -3.90
N ASP A 630 8.02 -23.56 -3.10
CA ASP A 630 7.44 -24.87 -2.84
C ASP A 630 6.78 -25.49 -4.08
N VAL A 631 6.33 -24.65 -5.02
CA VAL A 631 5.57 -25.10 -6.20
C VAL A 631 6.14 -24.62 -7.54
N VAL A 632 7.11 -23.71 -7.51
CA VAL A 632 7.80 -23.19 -8.70
C VAL A 632 9.32 -23.27 -8.52
N SER A 633 10.01 -23.94 -9.44
CA SER A 633 11.48 -24.04 -9.43
C SER A 633 12.17 -22.76 -9.92
N SER A 634 13.43 -22.57 -9.52
CA SER A 634 14.29 -21.46 -9.96
C SER A 634 14.38 -21.34 -11.49
N GLU A 635 14.48 -22.47 -12.19
CA GLU A 635 14.52 -22.53 -13.66
C GLU A 635 13.19 -22.10 -14.30
N GLU A 636 12.06 -22.48 -13.71
CA GLU A 636 10.74 -22.08 -14.17
C GLU A 636 10.50 -20.59 -13.95
N VAL A 637 10.91 -20.04 -12.80
CA VAL A 637 10.90 -18.59 -12.56
C VAL A 637 11.69 -17.87 -13.66
N ALA A 638 12.90 -18.32 -13.98
CA ALA A 638 13.69 -17.73 -15.06
C ALA A 638 13.03 -17.86 -16.45
N GLY A 639 12.33 -18.97 -16.72
CA GLY A 639 11.49 -19.13 -17.90
C GLY A 639 10.37 -18.09 -17.96
N MET A 640 9.60 -17.96 -16.87
CA MET A 640 8.48 -17.03 -16.79
C MET A 640 8.93 -15.57 -16.88
N VAL A 641 10.02 -15.18 -16.22
CA VAL A 641 10.59 -13.83 -16.32
C VAL A 641 11.00 -13.52 -17.76
N ARG A 642 11.57 -14.50 -18.48
CA ARG A 642 11.92 -14.36 -19.91
C ARG A 642 10.70 -14.14 -20.79
N ASP A 643 9.63 -14.89 -20.56
CA ASP A 643 8.40 -14.93 -21.37
C ASP A 643 7.35 -13.88 -20.96
N THR A 644 7.68 -12.96 -20.05
CA THR A 644 6.76 -11.91 -19.57
C THR A 644 7.18 -10.54 -20.10
N VAL A 645 6.20 -9.63 -20.15
CA VAL A 645 6.43 -8.19 -20.28
C VAL A 645 7.49 -7.75 -19.28
N LYS A 646 8.47 -6.96 -19.72
CA LYS A 646 9.59 -6.49 -18.89
C LYS A 646 9.17 -5.34 -17.96
N ASN A 647 8.10 -5.57 -17.20
CA ASN A 647 7.67 -4.78 -16.06
C ASN A 647 7.79 -5.65 -14.79
N PRO A 648 8.62 -5.26 -13.80
CA PRO A 648 8.95 -6.12 -12.67
C PRO A 648 7.75 -6.43 -11.78
N SER A 649 6.81 -5.49 -11.58
CA SER A 649 5.57 -5.74 -10.81
C SER A 649 4.67 -6.76 -11.50
N MET A 650 4.53 -6.70 -12.82
CA MET A 650 3.75 -7.70 -13.57
C MET A 650 4.41 -9.09 -13.53
N VAL A 651 5.74 -9.14 -13.53
CA VAL A 651 6.47 -10.41 -13.42
C VAL A 651 6.30 -10.99 -12.03
N ALA A 652 6.48 -10.20 -10.97
CA ALA A 652 6.25 -10.61 -9.59
C ALA A 652 4.81 -11.12 -9.41
N GLN A 653 3.82 -10.40 -9.94
CA GLN A 653 2.42 -10.83 -9.95
C GLN A 653 2.23 -12.16 -10.69
N ARG A 654 2.75 -12.31 -11.91
CA ARG A 654 2.65 -13.56 -12.66
C ARG A 654 3.24 -14.73 -11.87
N LEU A 655 4.40 -14.55 -11.24
CA LEU A 655 5.06 -15.60 -10.44
C LEU A 655 4.21 -15.99 -9.23
N GLY A 656 3.68 -15.03 -8.48
CA GLY A 656 2.80 -15.30 -7.34
C GLY A 656 1.50 -16.00 -7.75
N LEU A 657 0.84 -15.52 -8.81
CA LEU A 657 -0.39 -16.13 -9.33
C LEU A 657 -0.14 -17.54 -9.89
N GLU A 658 1.02 -17.79 -10.51
CA GLU A 658 1.40 -19.13 -10.95
C GLU A 658 1.52 -20.07 -9.75
N ALA A 659 2.16 -19.64 -8.66
CA ALA A 659 2.27 -20.44 -7.44
C ALA A 659 0.88 -20.78 -6.84
N CYS A 660 -0.02 -19.81 -6.76
CA CYS A 660 -1.41 -20.04 -6.38
C CYS A 660 -2.09 -21.06 -7.31
N SER A 661 -1.91 -20.94 -8.63
CA SER A 661 -2.53 -21.85 -9.61
C SER A 661 -2.03 -23.30 -9.49
N ARG A 662 -0.80 -23.48 -9.00
CA ARG A 662 -0.18 -24.78 -8.72
C ARG A 662 -0.54 -25.33 -7.33
N GLY A 663 -1.37 -24.61 -6.58
CA GLY A 663 -1.92 -25.05 -5.31
C GLY A 663 -1.05 -24.72 -4.11
N SER A 664 -0.15 -23.73 -4.20
CA SER A 664 0.47 -23.15 -3.00
C SER A 664 -0.63 -22.65 -2.07
N ARG A 665 -0.50 -22.98 -0.78
CA ARG A 665 -1.46 -22.62 0.26
C ARG A 665 -0.87 -21.65 1.27
N ASP A 666 0.34 -21.16 1.01
CA ASP A 666 1.04 -20.26 1.91
C ASP A 666 0.78 -18.78 1.61
N ASN A 667 1.27 -17.89 2.48
CA ASN A 667 1.54 -16.52 2.08
C ASN A 667 2.58 -16.52 0.96
N ILE A 668 2.40 -15.65 -0.03
CA ILE A 668 3.30 -15.60 -1.19
C ILE A 668 3.73 -14.17 -1.39
N SER A 669 5.01 -13.94 -1.20
CA SER A 669 5.68 -12.66 -1.42
C SER A 669 6.73 -12.82 -2.49
N VAL A 670 6.66 -12.03 -3.55
CA VAL A 670 7.61 -12.06 -4.67
C VAL A 670 8.07 -10.65 -4.98
N LEU A 671 9.38 -10.44 -5.06
CA LEU A 671 10.01 -9.20 -5.49
C LEU A 671 10.92 -9.49 -6.66
N VAL A 672 10.74 -8.76 -7.76
CA VAL A 672 11.58 -8.86 -8.96
C VAL A 672 12.24 -7.52 -9.22
N ALA A 673 13.54 -7.53 -9.52
CA ALA A 673 14.31 -6.36 -9.88
C ALA A 673 15.08 -6.59 -11.18
N PHE A 674 14.94 -5.70 -12.15
CA PHE A 674 15.74 -5.71 -13.37
C PHE A 674 17.03 -4.91 -13.19
N THR A 675 18.15 -5.55 -13.53
CA THR A 675 19.52 -5.01 -13.40
C THR A 675 19.91 -4.13 -14.58
N LYS A 676 19.12 -4.13 -15.68
CA LYS A 676 19.36 -3.33 -16.89
C LYS A 676 18.12 -2.53 -17.28
N GLN A 677 18.35 -1.31 -17.78
CA GLN A 677 17.30 -0.51 -18.39
C GLN A 677 16.99 -1.01 -19.82
N GLY A 678 15.70 -1.17 -20.14
CA GLY A 678 15.27 -1.46 -21.51
C GLY A 678 15.45 -2.91 -21.96
N LEU A 679 15.34 -3.88 -21.05
CA LEU A 679 15.20 -5.29 -21.44
C LEU A 679 14.05 -5.40 -22.45
N GLY A 680 14.35 -5.88 -23.67
CA GLY A 680 13.35 -6.10 -24.71
C GLY A 680 12.47 -7.30 -24.35
N SER A 681 11.19 -7.25 -24.69
CA SER A 681 10.32 -8.41 -24.61
C SER A 681 10.63 -9.34 -25.80
N HIS A 682 10.95 -10.59 -25.51
CA HIS A 682 10.92 -11.66 -26.49
C HIS A 682 9.53 -12.30 -26.42
N GLU A 683 8.57 -11.78 -27.19
CA GLU A 683 7.31 -12.51 -27.37
C GLU A 683 7.49 -13.59 -28.44
N LYS A 684 7.07 -14.82 -28.12
CA LYS A 684 6.89 -15.89 -29.11
C LYS A 684 5.57 -15.63 -29.83
N ILE A 685 5.63 -15.02 -31.01
CA ILE A 685 4.45 -14.79 -31.83
C ILE A 685 4.28 -16.00 -32.76
N PHE A 686 3.15 -16.69 -32.62
CA PHE A 686 2.75 -17.74 -33.56
C PHE A 686 1.82 -17.14 -34.63
N GLU A 687 2.23 -17.24 -35.89
CA GLU A 687 1.41 -16.84 -37.05
C GLU A 687 1.41 -17.99 -38.07
N GLY A 688 0.24 -18.52 -38.41
CA GLY A 688 0.11 -19.64 -39.35
C GLY A 688 0.75 -20.97 -38.86
N GLY A 689 0.83 -21.20 -37.55
CA GLY A 689 1.36 -22.45 -36.99
C GLY A 689 2.89 -22.60 -37.04
N ARG A 690 3.63 -21.52 -37.31
CA ARG A 690 5.11 -21.48 -37.23
C ARG A 690 5.56 -20.47 -36.17
N GLU A 691 6.56 -20.86 -35.39
CA GLU A 691 7.18 -20.01 -34.36
C GLU A 691 8.02 -18.91 -35.02
N LYS A 692 7.77 -17.65 -34.66
CA LYS A 692 8.57 -16.51 -35.07
C LYS A 692 9.09 -15.77 -33.83
N HIS A 693 10.40 -15.67 -33.66
CA HIS A 693 11.00 -14.85 -32.60
C HIS A 693 10.98 -13.38 -33.03
N GLY A 694 10.23 -12.54 -32.28
CA GLY A 694 10.24 -11.09 -32.45
C GLY A 694 10.92 -10.43 -31.27
N PHE A 695 12.01 -9.67 -31.50
CA PHE A 695 12.45 -8.65 -30.55
C PHE A 695 11.44 -7.51 -30.61
N THR A 696 10.65 -7.31 -29.57
CA THR A 696 9.83 -6.10 -29.44
C THR A 696 10.50 -5.18 -28.42
N GLN A 697 11.00 -4.03 -28.89
CA GLN A 697 11.17 -2.88 -28.02
C GLN A 697 9.76 -2.42 -27.66
N THR A 698 9.30 -2.74 -26.45
CA THR A 698 7.96 -2.36 -26.01
C THR A 698 8.02 -1.09 -25.16
N PHE A 699 7.68 0.03 -25.81
CA PHE A 699 7.08 1.20 -25.16
C PHE A 699 5.59 1.16 -25.57
N TYR A 700 4.76 0.40 -24.83
CA TYR A 700 3.32 0.23 -25.05
C TYR A 700 2.83 -0.15 -26.48
N GLY A 701 2.23 -1.34 -26.61
CA GLY A 701 1.12 -1.56 -27.55
C GLY A 701 1.17 -2.84 -28.41
N SER A 702 0.04 -3.57 -28.36
CA SER A 702 -0.39 -4.74 -29.16
C SER A 702 0.37 -6.05 -28.90
N ARG A 703 -0.27 -7.22 -28.78
CA ARG A 703 -1.58 -7.68 -29.28
C ARG A 703 -2.55 -8.14 -28.20
#